data_AF-A0A9P5NCV0-F1
#
_entry.id   AF-A0A9P5NCV0-F1
#
_cell.length_a   1.000
_cell.length_b   1.000
_cell.length_c   1.000
_cell.angle_alpha   90.00
_cell.angle_beta   90.00
_cell.angle_gamma   90.00
#
_symmetry.space_group_name_H-M   'P 1'
#
loop_
_entity.id
_entity.type
_entity.pdbx_description
1 polymer ?
#
loop_
_entity_poly.entity_id
_entity_poly.type
_entity_poly.pdbx_seq_one_letter_code
_entity_poly.pdbx_strand_id
1 'polypeptide(L)'
;MGKKKAPKKQPEFTAASTRYCDVCKIDVKIGFGGEANWNAHLGSTAHKEKERAANVSSQRKGITAWFSKAVEKAAPTVSKSSAAKASSSASFSLPSTPTPSSTTSFPPPVSTPIPDAFDVDAWNPPSPSAPIVDSPPSTSLLDKLEQVAASLPGSVLEAMSSDTLARFSGNPVDELPQGDDAWEMANRALYRVIGFGITVEEITKIIHRGPLGMDGLCRWLRVLVSELMVDEALLEGKINRLIEAMTPLGGTFTVAPLGAPAILDKPVEKTPFPMPTPVSKPCPGFHLKFRNEKSAFDEYSFQIHAKKTLPWNLKTEGDRFFLYSTTCSGFTKLSKKGKEKTPQPCTSCSMLNDHNIVMGIRHRSELDNAHDSTPWGFLSPRQMRQALRKKTNENVRLKLYALNDARKIRVRNRHLSAWKRLSMAIGREDIPRIRSLMAAQHRAGSSVFTMLEKIDKAACRAYSPRGYEAADFERAFLIYKLGGRAAADIAHQSLGTPSIDATKRHIITSPIHASSGFPTLPELSSNLAACYPPRANGPDVVVTPRRIRGMTMEVDELKIQDRLRWDPRSNHILGVCREHAASCSLALEFQSIVQADAILECLKTGLATVIGASILSDDPNDYTTRPFAILGSCKCETVQDQERLLRQASEALISSQQAQDCRLYCIASDGDSRRRRALIAITLTSTPSPMSKLHHLLSSLPFFNLKCGNDELTCDFDWKHVLKRFRNTLLWTLKGMTLNGIPISMSTLKFHLVACGMPESTADALLAPNDKQDVVLMIKLLHSISLLPPASSTDSPMIQATR
;
A
#
# COMPACT_ATOMS: atom_id res chain seq x y z
N MET A 1 5.01 93.05 63.34
CA MET A 1 4.61 91.91 62.48
C MET A 1 5.58 91.81 61.31
N GLY A 2 6.16 90.64 61.02
CA GLY A 2 7.10 90.44 59.90
C GLY A 2 6.56 89.45 58.87
N LYS A 3 6.40 89.87 57.60
CA LYS A 3 5.94 88.98 56.52
C LYS A 3 7.10 88.09 56.02
N LYS A 4 6.97 86.76 56.16
CA LYS A 4 7.90 85.80 55.53
C LYS A 4 7.77 85.86 54.00
N LYS A 5 8.89 85.86 53.28
CA LYS A 5 8.92 85.71 51.81
C LYS A 5 8.75 84.24 51.42
N ALA A 6 8.03 83.98 50.33
CA ALA A 6 7.93 82.65 49.74
C ALA A 6 9.25 82.22 49.05
N PRO A 7 9.54 80.91 48.97
CA PRO A 7 10.74 80.41 48.29
C PRO A 7 10.64 80.60 46.77
N LYS A 8 11.75 80.95 46.12
CA LYS A 8 11.85 80.90 44.65
C LYS A 8 11.84 79.44 44.18
N LYS A 9 10.99 79.11 43.20
CA LYS A 9 11.12 77.84 42.46
C LYS A 9 12.48 77.79 41.74
N GLN A 10 13.07 76.61 41.66
CA GLN A 10 14.23 76.36 40.79
C GLN A 10 13.77 76.36 39.31
N PRO A 11 14.65 76.70 38.35
CA PRO A 11 14.33 76.62 36.93
C PRO A 11 14.14 75.16 36.49
N GLU A 12 13.16 74.93 35.63
CA GLU A 12 12.72 73.60 35.17
C GLU A 12 13.72 72.93 34.20
N PHE A 13 14.57 73.73 33.55
CA PHE A 13 15.57 73.27 32.59
C PHE A 13 16.97 73.80 32.97
N THR A 14 17.99 73.02 32.64
CA THR A 14 19.41 73.33 32.90
C THR A 14 20.18 73.51 31.60
N ALA A 15 21.39 74.04 31.64
CA ALA A 15 22.28 74.13 30.47
C ALA A 15 22.51 72.78 29.75
N ALA A 16 22.41 71.66 30.48
CA ALA A 16 22.61 70.31 29.95
C ALA A 16 21.31 69.63 29.47
N SER A 17 20.14 70.23 29.64
CA SER A 17 18.86 69.62 29.28
C SER A 17 18.78 69.37 27.76
N THR A 18 18.50 68.11 27.39
CA THR A 18 18.24 67.65 26.03
C THR A 18 16.86 67.00 25.92
N ARG A 19 16.35 66.86 24.69
CA ARG A 19 15.13 66.11 24.37
C ARG A 19 15.32 65.40 23.03
N TYR A 20 15.02 64.10 22.98
CA TYR A 20 15.18 63.30 21.78
C TYR A 20 14.08 63.60 20.77
N CYS A 21 14.45 63.76 19.49
CA CYS A 21 13.49 63.96 18.40
C CYS A 21 13.36 62.70 17.53
N ASP A 22 12.19 62.06 17.58
CA ASP A 22 11.92 60.84 16.82
C ASP A 22 11.85 61.03 15.30
N VAL A 23 11.55 62.22 14.80
CA VAL A 23 11.57 62.52 13.35
C VAL A 23 13.01 62.73 12.85
N CYS A 24 13.82 63.46 13.63
CA CYS A 24 15.20 63.78 13.24
C CYS A 24 16.22 62.69 13.61
N LYS A 25 15.90 61.84 14.58
CA LYS A 25 16.76 60.84 15.26
C LYS A 25 18.03 61.46 15.86
N ILE A 26 17.86 62.59 16.57
CA ILE A 26 18.93 63.31 17.29
C ILE A 26 18.44 63.83 18.64
N ASP A 27 19.35 64.01 19.59
CA ASP A 27 19.12 64.77 20.82
C ASP A 27 19.23 66.27 20.58
N VAL A 28 18.13 66.99 20.80
CA VAL A 28 18.07 68.44 20.70
C VAL A 28 18.45 69.04 22.05
N LYS A 29 19.50 69.87 22.09
CA LYS A 29 19.85 70.67 23.28
C LYS A 29 18.80 71.76 23.47
N ILE A 30 17.92 71.60 24.46
CA ILE A 30 16.93 72.63 24.83
C ILE A 30 17.54 73.68 25.76
N GLY A 31 18.41 73.27 26.69
CA GLY A 31 19.10 74.19 27.59
C GLY A 31 18.13 75.04 28.43
N PHE A 32 18.58 76.24 28.85
CA PHE A 32 17.73 77.22 29.55
C PHE A 32 16.61 77.83 28.67
N GLY A 33 16.63 77.63 27.35
CA GLY A 33 15.57 78.10 26.45
C GLY A 33 14.30 77.23 26.48
N GLY A 34 14.37 76.04 27.08
CA GLY A 34 13.22 75.15 27.27
C GLY A 34 12.41 74.93 25.99
N GLU A 35 11.08 74.99 26.11
CA GLU A 35 10.17 74.68 25.00
C GLU A 35 10.30 75.64 23.80
N ALA A 36 10.87 76.85 23.96
CA ALA A 36 11.14 77.74 22.84
C ALA A 36 12.22 77.16 21.90
N ASN A 37 13.28 76.56 22.45
CA ASN A 37 14.32 75.90 21.66
C ASN A 37 13.82 74.57 21.05
N TRP A 38 12.91 73.88 21.73
CA TRP A 38 12.23 72.70 21.16
C TRP A 38 11.35 73.07 19.97
N ASN A 39 10.52 74.11 20.11
CA ASN A 39 9.65 74.60 19.04
C ASN A 39 10.46 75.19 17.87
N ALA A 40 11.63 75.79 18.11
CA ALA A 40 12.55 76.19 17.05
C ALA A 40 13.09 74.99 16.26
N HIS A 41 13.37 73.85 16.92
CA HIS A 41 13.75 72.62 16.22
C HIS A 41 12.61 72.06 15.36
N LEU A 42 11.40 71.92 15.92
CA LEU A 42 10.20 71.50 15.17
C LEU A 42 9.88 72.46 14.00
N GLY A 43 10.14 73.75 14.20
CA GLY A 43 9.98 74.80 13.20
C GLY A 43 10.98 74.75 12.04
N SER A 44 12.10 74.04 12.18
CA SER A 44 13.20 74.04 11.20
C SER A 44 12.84 73.33 9.88
N THR A 45 13.48 73.76 8.78
CA THR A 45 13.32 73.14 7.45
C THR A 45 13.75 71.68 7.47
N ALA A 46 14.91 71.37 8.03
CA ALA A 46 15.44 70.01 8.13
C ALA A 46 14.53 69.05 8.94
N HIS A 47 13.81 69.54 9.95
CA HIS A 47 12.79 68.75 10.64
C HIS A 47 11.59 68.47 9.72
N LYS A 48 11.01 69.52 9.13
CA LYS A 48 9.83 69.43 8.25
C LYS A 48 10.07 68.62 6.97
N GLU A 49 11.30 68.61 6.45
CA GLU A 49 11.70 67.78 5.32
C GLU A 49 11.77 66.30 5.70
N LYS A 50 12.37 65.96 6.85
CA LYS A 50 12.35 64.59 7.39
C LYS A 50 10.94 64.12 7.75
N GLU A 51 10.10 64.99 8.29
CA GLU A 51 8.70 64.73 8.60
C GLU A 51 7.90 64.40 7.34
N ARG A 52 8.04 65.21 6.28
CA ARG A 52 7.44 64.94 4.96
C ARG A 52 7.95 63.64 4.36
N ALA A 53 9.25 63.35 4.43
CA ALA A 53 9.82 62.10 3.94
C ALA A 53 9.28 60.87 4.69
N ALA A 54 9.14 60.96 6.01
CA ALA A 54 8.54 59.90 6.84
C ALA A 54 7.08 59.64 6.44
N ASN A 55 6.27 60.70 6.27
CA ASN A 55 4.86 60.59 5.89
C ASN A 55 4.64 60.09 4.45
N VAL A 56 5.55 60.39 3.51
CA VAL A 56 5.52 59.78 2.17
C VAL A 56 5.89 58.29 2.22
N SER A 57 6.69 57.85 3.22
CA SER A 57 7.02 56.43 3.41
C SER A 57 5.89 55.60 4.04
N SER A 58 5.01 56.22 4.85
CA SER A 58 3.86 55.52 5.44
C SER A 58 2.73 55.30 4.42
N GLN A 59 2.45 56.28 3.55
CA GLN A 59 1.44 56.15 2.49
C GLN A 59 1.71 55.01 1.49
N ARG A 60 2.94 54.48 1.41
CA ARG A 60 3.30 53.34 0.55
C ARG A 60 3.12 51.96 1.21
N LYS A 61 2.50 51.87 2.39
CA LYS A 61 2.38 50.61 3.18
C LYS A 61 1.01 49.93 3.16
N GLY A 62 0.01 50.47 2.45
CA GLY A 62 -1.27 49.78 2.26
C GLY A 62 -1.13 48.50 1.41
N ILE A 63 -1.99 47.52 1.62
CA ILE A 63 -1.98 46.21 0.94
C ILE A 63 -2.07 46.36 -0.59
N THR A 64 -2.69 47.44 -1.08
CA THR A 64 -2.74 47.79 -2.51
C THR A 64 -1.37 47.93 -3.17
N ALA A 65 -0.30 48.22 -2.42
CA ALA A 65 1.08 48.26 -2.92
C ALA A 65 1.63 46.89 -3.37
N TRP A 66 1.07 45.78 -2.89
CA TRP A 66 1.44 44.43 -3.36
C TRP A 66 0.80 44.05 -4.70
N PHE A 67 -0.27 44.73 -5.11
CA PHE A 67 -1.01 44.43 -6.34
C PHE A 67 -0.66 45.38 -7.49
N SER A 68 -0.06 46.54 -7.21
CA SER A 68 0.41 47.50 -8.21
C SER A 68 1.76 47.06 -8.83
N LYS A 69 1.66 46.16 -9.80
CA LYS A 69 2.80 45.63 -10.58
C LYS A 69 3.63 46.75 -11.21
N ALA A 70 4.83 46.98 -10.68
CA ALA A 70 5.77 47.97 -11.22
C ALA A 70 6.17 47.61 -12.66
N VAL A 71 5.97 48.54 -13.59
CA VAL A 71 6.39 48.41 -14.99
C VAL A 71 7.75 49.08 -15.15
N GLU A 72 8.81 48.30 -14.95
CA GLU A 72 10.19 48.78 -15.15
C GLU A 72 10.48 49.00 -16.64
N LYS A 73 10.50 50.27 -17.06
CA LYS A 73 11.07 50.69 -18.35
C LYS A 73 12.58 50.86 -18.22
N ALA A 74 13.33 49.77 -18.33
CA ALA A 74 14.77 49.82 -18.49
C ALA A 74 15.14 50.26 -19.92
N ALA A 75 15.67 51.46 -20.10
CA ALA A 75 16.28 51.90 -21.35
C ALA A 75 17.79 51.55 -21.34
N PRO A 76 18.31 50.81 -22.33
CA PRO A 76 19.72 50.41 -22.34
C PRO A 76 20.64 51.54 -22.79
N THR A 77 21.72 51.78 -22.05
CA THR A 77 22.78 52.72 -22.44
C THR A 77 23.63 52.14 -23.58
N VAL A 78 23.96 52.97 -24.57
CA VAL A 78 24.69 52.53 -25.77
C VAL A 78 26.19 52.38 -25.50
N SER A 79 26.75 51.23 -25.86
CA SER A 79 28.16 51.07 -26.25
C SER A 79 28.25 50.28 -27.56
N LYS A 80 29.27 50.53 -28.38
CA LYS A 80 29.29 50.21 -29.83
C LYS A 80 30.16 49.00 -30.15
N SER A 81 29.70 48.11 -31.05
CA SER A 81 30.48 47.66 -32.22
C SER A 81 29.72 46.70 -33.16
N SER A 82 30.04 46.78 -34.46
CA SER A 82 29.92 45.76 -35.53
C SER A 82 28.64 44.90 -35.64
N ALA A 83 27.95 45.01 -36.79
CA ALA A 83 26.82 44.17 -37.18
C ALA A 83 27.23 42.96 -38.04
N ALA A 84 26.38 41.92 -38.06
CA ALA A 84 26.21 41.00 -39.18
C ALA A 84 24.78 40.44 -39.21
N LYS A 85 24.24 40.18 -40.41
CA LYS A 85 22.99 39.43 -40.60
C LYS A 85 23.31 37.96 -40.86
N ALA A 86 22.51 37.03 -40.34
CA ALA A 86 22.19 35.77 -41.02
C ALA A 86 20.91 35.16 -40.45
N SER A 87 20.22 34.37 -41.26
CA SER A 87 19.04 33.59 -40.89
C SER A 87 19.36 32.09 -40.94
N SER A 88 18.37 31.28 -40.56
CA SER A 88 18.20 29.85 -40.88
C SER A 88 18.74 28.80 -39.91
N SER A 89 17.99 27.70 -39.94
CA SER A 89 18.05 26.42 -39.23
C SER A 89 19.37 25.66 -39.26
N ALA A 90 19.66 24.93 -38.17
CA ALA A 90 19.92 23.49 -38.22
C ALA A 90 19.77 22.82 -36.84
N SER A 91 19.51 21.51 -36.84
CA SER A 91 19.52 20.61 -35.68
C SER A 91 20.95 20.33 -35.18
N PHE A 92 21.14 19.94 -33.90
CA PHE A 92 21.77 18.65 -33.51
C PHE A 92 21.83 18.40 -31.98
N SER A 93 22.01 17.12 -31.63
CA SER A 93 22.56 16.51 -30.39
C SER A 93 22.05 16.83 -28.98
N LEU A 94 21.81 15.75 -28.22
CA LEU A 94 21.91 15.71 -26.76
C LEU A 94 23.39 15.62 -26.30
N PRO A 95 23.74 16.11 -25.11
CA PRO A 95 24.92 15.69 -24.36
C PRO A 95 24.62 14.52 -23.39
N SER A 96 25.69 13.78 -23.10
CA SER A 96 25.77 12.52 -22.36
C SER A 96 25.29 12.52 -20.89
N THR A 97 24.91 11.31 -20.45
CA THR A 97 25.12 10.66 -19.13
C THR A 97 26.00 11.40 -18.09
N PRO A 98 25.65 11.36 -16.77
CA PRO A 98 25.85 10.11 -16.02
C PRO A 98 24.81 9.72 -14.94
N THR A 99 24.75 8.41 -14.68
CA THR A 99 24.31 7.73 -13.44
C THR A 99 25.29 8.03 -12.28
N PRO A 100 24.93 7.86 -10.97
CA PRO A 100 24.40 6.60 -10.44
C PRO A 100 23.32 6.70 -9.31
N SER A 101 22.78 5.52 -8.98
CA SER A 101 22.43 4.92 -7.66
C SER A 101 22.07 5.79 -6.43
N SER A 102 21.32 5.30 -5.44
CA SER A 102 20.39 4.16 -5.28
C SER A 102 19.79 4.27 -3.86
N THR A 103 18.49 4.04 -3.65
CA THR A 103 17.91 4.03 -2.28
C THR A 103 16.98 2.85 -2.07
N THR A 104 17.17 2.13 -0.97
CA THR A 104 16.49 0.89 -0.58
C THR A 104 15.16 1.11 0.16
N SER A 105 14.27 0.11 0.10
CA SER A 105 13.09 0.01 0.98
C SER A 105 12.84 -1.44 1.44
N PHE A 106 12.18 -1.59 2.59
CA PHE A 106 11.93 -2.87 3.28
C PHE A 106 10.50 -3.41 3.02
N PRO A 107 10.26 -4.73 3.14
CA PRO A 107 8.91 -5.32 3.07
C PRO A 107 8.14 -5.22 4.42
N PRO A 108 6.80 -5.03 4.39
CA PRO A 108 5.91 -5.12 5.55
C PRO A 108 5.37 -6.57 5.78
N PRO A 109 4.77 -6.88 6.95
CA PRO A 109 4.42 -8.24 7.35
C PRO A 109 3.10 -8.78 6.76
N VAL A 110 2.91 -10.10 6.85
CA VAL A 110 1.70 -10.83 6.48
C VAL A 110 0.93 -11.23 7.73
N SER A 111 -0.39 -11.01 7.74
CA SER A 111 -1.31 -11.50 8.78
C SER A 111 -2.29 -12.52 8.19
N THR A 112 -2.47 -13.66 8.85
CA THR A 112 -3.48 -14.67 8.53
C THR A 112 -4.85 -14.32 9.14
N PRO A 113 -5.98 -14.56 8.46
CA PRO A 113 -7.31 -14.34 9.01
C PRO A 113 -7.75 -15.44 9.98
N ILE A 114 -8.60 -15.07 10.94
CA ILE A 114 -9.28 -15.98 11.87
C ILE A 114 -10.60 -16.45 11.23
N PRO A 115 -10.96 -17.74 11.30
CA PRO A 115 -12.30 -18.23 10.94
C PRO A 115 -13.28 -18.15 12.11
N ASP A 116 -14.53 -17.77 11.84
CA ASP A 116 -15.59 -17.67 12.85
C ASP A 116 -16.11 -19.05 13.33
N ALA A 117 -16.49 -19.09 14.61
CA ALA A 117 -17.37 -20.04 15.31
C ALA A 117 -17.51 -21.49 14.78
N PHE A 118 -16.94 -22.44 15.53
CA PHE A 118 -17.37 -23.84 15.51
C PHE A 118 -18.76 -23.99 16.14
N ASP A 119 -19.64 -24.76 15.48
CA ASP A 119 -20.81 -25.39 16.11
C ASP A 119 -20.40 -26.79 16.63
N VAL A 120 -20.89 -27.18 17.81
CA VAL A 120 -20.36 -28.31 18.60
C VAL A 120 -21.50 -29.13 19.21
N ASP A 121 -22.17 -29.96 18.39
CA ASP A 121 -22.85 -31.21 18.80
C ASP A 121 -23.41 -32.02 17.60
N ALA A 122 -22.60 -32.29 16.57
CA ALA A 122 -23.03 -32.98 15.35
C ALA A 122 -21.98 -33.95 14.75
N TRP A 123 -21.42 -34.85 15.56
CA TRP A 123 -20.42 -35.83 15.09
C TRP A 123 -21.04 -37.21 14.80
N ASN A 124 -21.27 -37.51 13.51
CA ASN A 124 -21.69 -38.82 13.01
C ASN A 124 -20.60 -39.40 12.09
N PRO A 125 -19.98 -40.56 12.41
CA PRO A 125 -18.86 -41.10 11.64
C PRO A 125 -19.33 -41.87 10.38
N PRO A 126 -18.80 -41.57 9.18
CA PRO A 126 -19.01 -42.40 8.00
C PRO A 126 -18.13 -43.66 8.03
N SER A 127 -18.70 -44.80 7.63
CA SER A 127 -17.98 -46.07 7.46
C SER A 127 -17.10 -46.10 6.20
N PRO A 128 -16.06 -46.95 6.13
CA PRO A 128 -14.95 -46.78 5.20
C PRO A 128 -15.25 -47.18 3.75
N SER A 129 -14.61 -46.50 2.81
CA SER A 129 -14.59 -46.80 1.38
C SER A 129 -13.30 -47.54 0.95
N ALA A 130 -13.35 -48.15 -0.24
CA ALA A 130 -12.40 -49.14 -0.76
C ALA A 130 -10.95 -48.61 -0.98
N PRO A 131 -9.93 -49.50 -1.00
CA PRO A 131 -8.52 -49.10 -1.12
C PRO A 131 -8.19 -48.39 -2.44
N ILE A 132 -7.29 -47.42 -2.34
CA ILE A 132 -6.71 -46.70 -3.48
C ILE A 132 -5.61 -47.57 -4.12
N VAL A 133 -5.55 -47.58 -5.45
CA VAL A 133 -4.52 -48.29 -6.23
C VAL A 133 -3.22 -47.47 -6.24
N ASP A 134 -2.09 -48.15 -6.06
CA ASP A 134 -0.76 -47.53 -6.01
C ASP A 134 -0.49 -46.61 -7.20
N SER A 135 -0.03 -45.39 -6.88
CA SER A 135 0.56 -44.46 -7.84
C SER A 135 2.09 -44.55 -7.73
N PRO A 136 2.85 -44.45 -8.84
CA PRO A 136 4.30 -44.47 -8.77
C PRO A 136 4.82 -43.29 -7.93
N PRO A 137 5.93 -43.45 -7.18
CA PRO A 137 6.42 -42.43 -6.27
C PRO A 137 6.78 -41.14 -7.01
N SER A 138 6.32 -40.00 -6.48
CA SER A 138 6.71 -38.68 -6.96
C SER A 138 8.18 -38.44 -6.64
N THR A 139 9.06 -38.55 -7.65
CA THR A 139 10.49 -38.19 -7.54
C THR A 139 10.63 -36.78 -6.97
N SER A 140 11.40 -36.61 -5.89
CA SER A 140 11.60 -35.30 -5.24
C SER A 140 12.31 -34.31 -6.17
N LEU A 141 12.40 -33.04 -5.79
CA LEU A 141 13.16 -32.06 -6.56
C LEU A 141 14.68 -32.23 -6.36
N LEU A 142 15.11 -32.66 -5.17
CA LEU A 142 16.49 -33.06 -4.88
C LEU A 142 16.94 -34.26 -5.71
N ASP A 143 16.11 -35.29 -5.89
CA ASP A 143 16.48 -36.45 -6.73
C ASP A 143 16.71 -36.03 -8.20
N LYS A 144 16.00 -35.01 -8.69
CA LYS A 144 16.22 -34.44 -10.03
C LYS A 144 17.51 -33.63 -10.10
N LEU A 145 17.84 -32.86 -9.05
CA LEU A 145 19.10 -32.12 -8.96
C LEU A 145 20.30 -33.09 -8.98
N GLU A 146 20.24 -34.16 -8.19
CA GLU A 146 21.28 -35.19 -8.11
C GLU A 146 21.43 -35.95 -9.43
N GLN A 147 20.33 -36.31 -10.11
CA GLN A 147 20.40 -36.94 -11.44
C GLN A 147 21.06 -36.03 -12.48
N VAL A 148 20.74 -34.73 -12.48
CA VAL A 148 21.36 -33.77 -13.41
C VAL A 148 22.84 -33.56 -13.05
N ALA A 149 23.20 -33.44 -11.76
CA ALA A 149 24.59 -33.33 -11.32
C ALA A 149 25.43 -34.56 -11.69
N ALA A 150 24.91 -35.77 -11.45
CA ALA A 150 25.56 -37.04 -11.82
C ALA A 150 25.70 -37.23 -13.35
N SER A 151 24.86 -36.54 -14.15
CA SER A 151 24.94 -36.56 -15.62
C SER A 151 25.96 -35.57 -16.21
N LEU A 152 26.62 -34.73 -15.38
CA LEU A 152 27.58 -33.75 -15.88
C LEU A 152 28.82 -34.44 -16.51
N PRO A 153 29.19 -34.09 -17.76
CA PRO A 153 30.22 -34.79 -18.51
C PRO A 153 31.63 -34.53 -17.97
N GLY A 154 32.57 -35.41 -18.35
CA GLY A 154 33.99 -35.35 -17.96
C GLY A 154 34.74 -34.06 -18.35
N SER A 155 34.14 -33.20 -19.18
CA SER A 155 34.66 -31.88 -19.54
C SER A 155 34.41 -30.79 -18.49
N VAL A 156 33.52 -31.02 -17.51
CA VAL A 156 33.35 -30.12 -16.36
C VAL A 156 34.43 -30.47 -15.33
N LEU A 157 35.16 -29.47 -14.82
CA LEU A 157 36.23 -29.68 -13.84
C LEU A 157 35.68 -30.25 -12.52
N GLU A 158 36.55 -30.96 -11.79
CA GLU A 158 36.28 -31.31 -10.39
C GLU A 158 36.68 -30.16 -9.47
N ALA A 159 35.89 -29.96 -8.41
CA ALA A 159 36.01 -28.81 -7.53
C ALA A 159 37.22 -28.88 -6.59
N MET A 160 37.93 -27.76 -6.46
CA MET A 160 39.02 -27.56 -5.51
C MET A 160 38.53 -26.82 -4.26
N SER A 161 39.31 -26.86 -3.17
CA SER A 161 39.00 -26.14 -1.92
C SER A 161 38.99 -24.61 -2.04
N SER A 162 39.40 -24.07 -3.20
CA SER A 162 39.31 -22.65 -3.55
C SER A 162 37.96 -22.23 -4.16
N ASP A 163 37.13 -23.19 -4.58
CA ASP A 163 35.97 -22.89 -5.41
C ASP A 163 34.75 -22.49 -4.57
N THR A 164 33.90 -21.63 -5.13
CA THR A 164 32.76 -21.03 -4.41
C THR A 164 31.77 -22.06 -3.85
N LEU A 165 31.63 -23.22 -4.49
CA LEU A 165 30.77 -24.32 -4.02
C LEU A 165 31.39 -25.14 -2.88
N ALA A 166 32.71 -25.09 -2.67
CA ALA A 166 33.40 -25.87 -1.63
C ALA A 166 32.92 -25.49 -0.22
N ARG A 167 32.32 -24.31 -0.05
CA ARG A 167 31.62 -23.90 1.18
C ARG A 167 30.53 -24.89 1.60
N PHE A 168 29.86 -25.58 0.68
CA PHE A 168 28.78 -26.53 0.96
C PHE A 168 29.27 -27.98 1.13
N SER A 169 30.57 -28.21 1.34
CA SER A 169 31.13 -29.55 1.61
C SER A 169 31.00 -30.01 3.08
N GLY A 170 30.63 -29.10 3.98
CA GLY A 170 30.41 -29.37 5.41
C GLY A 170 29.04 -29.98 5.73
N ASN A 171 28.74 -30.13 7.02
CA ASN A 171 27.45 -30.56 7.53
C ASN A 171 26.64 -29.32 7.99
N PRO A 172 25.44 -29.04 7.46
CA PRO A 172 24.65 -27.88 7.88
C PRO A 172 24.18 -27.95 9.35
N VAL A 173 24.12 -29.14 9.96
CA VAL A 173 23.76 -29.29 11.39
C VAL A 173 24.84 -28.69 12.30
N ASP A 174 26.13 -28.91 11.97
CA ASP A 174 27.28 -28.38 12.71
C ASP A 174 27.50 -26.88 12.45
N GLU A 175 26.85 -26.31 11.43
CA GLU A 175 26.95 -24.90 11.04
C GLU A 175 25.83 -24.02 11.63
N LEU A 176 24.76 -24.62 12.17
CA LEU A 176 23.59 -23.91 12.67
C LEU A 176 23.86 -23.23 14.02
N PRO A 177 23.84 -21.88 14.11
CA PRO A 177 24.05 -21.20 15.38
C PRO A 177 22.92 -21.51 16.38
N GLN A 178 23.27 -21.63 17.66
CA GLN A 178 22.32 -22.03 18.70
C GLN A 178 21.15 -21.04 18.82
N GLY A 179 19.95 -21.46 18.41
CA GLY A 179 18.73 -20.65 18.42
C GLY A 179 18.48 -19.82 17.15
N ASP A 180 19.29 -20.00 16.10
CA ASP A 180 19.03 -19.45 14.77
C ASP A 180 18.15 -20.42 13.95
N ASP A 181 17.46 -19.92 12.92
CA ASP A 181 16.54 -20.71 12.09
C ASP A 181 17.30 -21.44 10.95
N ALA A 182 17.00 -22.73 10.76
CA ALA A 182 17.69 -23.57 9.80
C ALA A 182 17.43 -23.15 8.35
N TRP A 183 16.21 -22.69 8.05
CA TRP A 183 15.92 -22.12 6.73
C TRP A 183 16.68 -20.81 6.55
N GLU A 184 16.63 -19.85 7.48
CA GLU A 184 17.33 -18.58 7.30
C GLU A 184 18.85 -18.74 7.26
N MET A 185 19.44 -19.70 7.96
CA MET A 185 20.85 -20.07 7.79
C MET A 185 21.12 -20.53 6.35
N ALA A 186 20.36 -21.52 5.88
CA ALA A 186 20.52 -22.06 4.53
C ALA A 186 20.27 -21.01 3.44
N ASN A 187 19.26 -20.18 3.66
CA ASN A 187 18.86 -19.07 2.81
C ASN A 187 20.01 -18.07 2.68
N ARG A 188 20.59 -17.59 3.80
CA ARG A 188 21.78 -16.71 3.82
C ARG A 188 22.98 -17.32 3.10
N ALA A 189 23.25 -18.61 3.30
CA ALA A 189 24.37 -19.30 2.66
C ALA A 189 24.18 -19.41 1.14
N LEU A 190 23.02 -19.90 0.67
CA LEU A 190 22.71 -20.03 -0.74
C LEU A 190 22.58 -18.68 -1.46
N TYR A 191 22.03 -17.64 -0.80
CA TYR A 191 21.92 -16.30 -1.40
C TYR A 191 23.27 -15.67 -1.75
N ARG A 192 24.35 -16.01 -1.02
CA ARG A 192 25.70 -15.50 -1.32
C ARG A 192 26.31 -16.10 -2.59
N VAL A 193 25.80 -17.23 -3.07
CA VAL A 193 26.44 -18.03 -4.15
C VAL A 193 25.53 -18.18 -5.38
N ILE A 194 24.22 -18.33 -5.18
CA ILE A 194 23.21 -18.50 -6.25
C ILE A 194 21.97 -17.59 -6.04
N GLY A 195 22.16 -16.48 -5.35
CA GLY A 195 21.09 -15.55 -4.96
C GLY A 195 20.46 -14.74 -6.09
N PHE A 196 19.58 -13.82 -5.70
CA PHE A 196 18.90 -12.90 -6.59
C PHE A 196 19.88 -11.84 -7.13
N GLY A 197 19.98 -11.71 -8.45
CA GLY A 197 20.88 -10.77 -9.15
C GLY A 197 22.03 -11.44 -9.91
N ILE A 198 22.52 -12.59 -9.44
CA ILE A 198 23.51 -13.42 -10.16
C ILE A 198 22.81 -14.06 -11.38
N THR A 199 23.39 -14.03 -12.58
CA THR A 199 22.77 -14.60 -13.79
C THR A 199 22.98 -16.12 -13.92
N VAL A 200 22.23 -16.80 -14.81
CA VAL A 200 22.42 -18.24 -15.05
C VAL A 200 23.82 -18.52 -15.59
N GLU A 201 24.31 -17.66 -16.49
CA GLU A 201 25.65 -17.72 -17.08
C GLU A 201 26.77 -17.44 -16.07
N GLU A 202 26.47 -16.82 -14.93
CA GLU A 202 27.39 -16.67 -13.81
C GLU A 202 27.39 -17.90 -12.90
N ILE A 203 26.21 -18.49 -12.65
CA ILE A 203 26.10 -19.77 -11.93
C ILE A 203 26.80 -20.90 -12.72
N THR A 204 26.68 -20.94 -14.05
CA THR A 204 27.38 -21.89 -14.93
C THR A 204 28.91 -21.83 -14.79
N LYS A 205 29.50 -20.69 -14.38
CA LYS A 205 30.96 -20.54 -14.18
C LYS A 205 31.48 -21.10 -12.85
N ILE A 206 30.59 -21.37 -11.88
CA ILE A 206 30.96 -21.90 -10.56
C ILE A 206 30.52 -23.37 -10.37
N ILE A 207 29.87 -23.97 -11.36
CA ILE A 207 29.49 -25.38 -11.34
C ILE A 207 30.71 -26.25 -11.69
N HIS A 208 31.28 -26.88 -10.66
CA HIS A 208 32.26 -27.95 -10.77
C HIS A 208 31.68 -29.25 -10.17
N ARG A 209 32.18 -30.41 -10.62
CA ARG A 209 31.78 -31.75 -10.15
C ARG A 209 32.53 -32.14 -8.86
N GLY A 210 32.16 -33.26 -8.24
CA GLY A 210 32.89 -33.81 -7.10
C GLY A 210 32.40 -33.32 -5.73
N PRO A 211 32.99 -33.84 -4.64
CA PRO A 211 32.51 -33.63 -3.26
C PRO A 211 32.70 -32.21 -2.72
N LEU A 212 33.54 -31.39 -3.37
CA LEU A 212 33.68 -29.95 -3.08
C LEU A 212 32.84 -29.08 -4.06
N GLY A 213 32.08 -29.71 -4.95
CA GLY A 213 31.28 -29.05 -5.99
C GLY A 213 29.80 -29.42 -5.83
N MET A 214 29.16 -29.74 -6.95
CA MET A 214 27.73 -30.09 -6.97
C MET A 214 27.37 -31.28 -6.06
N ASP A 215 28.23 -32.27 -5.90
CA ASP A 215 27.91 -33.46 -5.08
C ASP A 215 27.91 -33.13 -3.57
N GLY A 216 28.77 -32.19 -3.16
CA GLY A 216 28.76 -31.61 -1.82
C GLY A 216 27.49 -30.79 -1.58
N LEU A 217 27.17 -29.87 -2.51
CA LEU A 217 25.96 -29.06 -2.44
C LEU A 217 24.67 -29.91 -2.39
N CYS A 218 24.56 -30.97 -3.20
CA CYS A 218 23.40 -31.85 -3.16
C CYS A 218 23.25 -32.55 -1.80
N ARG A 219 24.36 -33.06 -1.24
CA ARG A 219 24.38 -33.68 0.10
C ARG A 219 23.97 -32.69 1.19
N TRP A 220 24.52 -31.49 1.17
CA TRP A 220 24.21 -30.41 2.12
C TRP A 220 22.74 -29.99 2.05
N LEU A 221 22.16 -29.88 0.84
CA LEU A 221 20.74 -29.66 0.65
C LEU A 221 19.87 -30.83 1.14
N ARG A 222 20.31 -32.08 0.95
CA ARG A 222 19.59 -33.27 1.43
C ARG A 222 19.54 -33.34 2.96
N VAL A 223 20.62 -32.98 3.67
CA VAL A 223 20.63 -32.89 5.15
C VAL A 223 19.69 -31.79 5.65
N LEU A 224 19.62 -30.63 4.98
CA LEU A 224 18.67 -29.57 5.36
C LEU A 224 17.21 -30.03 5.36
N VAL A 225 16.80 -30.80 4.35
CA VAL A 225 15.43 -31.32 4.25
C VAL A 225 15.19 -32.50 5.19
N SER A 226 16.16 -33.41 5.34
CA SER A 226 15.97 -34.69 6.06
C SER A 226 16.31 -34.66 7.55
N GLU A 227 17.16 -33.75 8.02
CA GLU A 227 17.56 -33.64 9.44
C GLU A 227 17.13 -32.31 10.06
N LEU A 228 17.22 -31.20 9.31
CA LEU A 228 16.83 -29.87 9.78
C LEU A 228 15.40 -29.43 9.37
N MET A 229 14.61 -30.36 8.82
CA MET A 229 13.18 -30.20 8.52
C MET A 229 12.82 -29.00 7.62
N VAL A 230 13.75 -28.53 6.77
CA VAL A 230 13.49 -27.45 5.81
C VAL A 230 12.59 -27.96 4.68
N ASP A 231 11.46 -27.29 4.44
CA ASP A 231 10.53 -27.64 3.36
C ASP A 231 11.20 -27.50 1.98
N GLU A 232 11.15 -28.58 1.18
CA GLU A 232 11.72 -28.64 -0.17
C GLU A 232 11.12 -27.56 -1.11
N ALA A 233 9.87 -27.13 -0.88
CA ALA A 233 9.22 -26.07 -1.63
C ALA A 233 9.94 -24.71 -1.48
N LEU A 234 10.57 -24.43 -0.34
CA LEU A 234 11.36 -23.21 -0.12
C LEU A 234 12.64 -23.20 -0.98
N LEU A 235 13.17 -24.39 -1.28
CA LEU A 235 14.36 -24.58 -2.11
C LEU A 235 14.06 -24.56 -3.62
N GLU A 236 12.80 -24.71 -4.05
CA GLU A 236 12.42 -24.89 -5.46
C GLU A 236 13.03 -23.84 -6.39
N GLY A 237 12.86 -22.55 -6.06
CA GLY A 237 13.36 -21.43 -6.85
C GLY A 237 14.89 -21.32 -6.91
N LYS A 238 15.61 -22.05 -6.05
CA LYS A 238 17.08 -22.14 -6.07
C LYS A 238 17.55 -23.40 -6.82
N ILE A 239 16.92 -24.55 -6.57
CA ILE A 239 17.23 -25.82 -7.22
C ILE A 239 16.97 -25.76 -8.74
N ASN A 240 15.83 -25.21 -9.17
CA ASN A 240 15.51 -25.09 -10.59
C ASN A 240 16.55 -24.23 -11.36
N ARG A 241 17.16 -23.23 -10.71
CA ARG A 241 18.22 -22.39 -11.32
C ARG A 241 19.56 -23.11 -11.44
N LEU A 242 19.88 -24.02 -10.51
CA LEU A 242 21.04 -24.92 -10.64
C LEU A 242 20.86 -25.88 -11.81
N ILE A 243 19.66 -26.47 -11.95
CA ILE A 243 19.32 -27.36 -13.07
C ILE A 243 19.38 -26.61 -14.42
N GLU A 244 18.87 -25.37 -14.47
CA GLU A 244 18.98 -24.49 -15.63
C GLU A 244 20.45 -24.17 -15.98
N ALA A 245 21.29 -23.86 -14.99
CA ALA A 245 22.71 -23.56 -15.17
C ALA A 245 23.57 -24.80 -15.51
N MET A 246 23.14 -26.01 -15.14
CA MET A 246 23.78 -27.28 -15.52
C MET A 246 23.42 -27.75 -16.93
N THR A 247 22.28 -27.33 -17.47
CA THR A 247 21.82 -27.77 -18.80
C THR A 247 22.78 -27.36 -19.93
N PRO A 248 23.33 -26.13 -19.99
CA PRO A 248 24.39 -25.76 -20.93
C PRO A 248 25.70 -26.55 -20.79
N LEU A 249 25.96 -27.14 -19.62
CA LEU A 249 27.16 -27.96 -19.36
C LEU A 249 27.00 -29.42 -19.80
N GLY A 250 25.84 -29.80 -20.34
CA GLY A 250 25.55 -31.16 -20.80
C GLY A 250 24.82 -32.03 -19.79
N GLY A 251 24.35 -31.47 -18.66
CA GLY A 251 23.47 -32.20 -17.74
C GLY A 251 22.11 -32.51 -18.41
N THR A 252 21.60 -33.74 -18.25
CA THR A 252 20.39 -34.21 -18.94
C THR A 252 19.49 -35.08 -18.04
N PHE A 253 18.19 -35.10 -18.36
CA PHE A 253 17.18 -35.91 -17.69
C PHE A 253 16.44 -36.74 -18.75
N THR A 254 16.41 -38.07 -18.62
CA THR A 254 15.91 -38.98 -19.66
C THR A 254 14.76 -39.87 -19.17
N VAL A 255 13.76 -40.06 -20.04
CA VAL A 255 12.62 -40.97 -19.84
C VAL A 255 12.45 -41.80 -21.11
N ALA A 256 12.42 -43.13 -20.98
CA ALA A 256 12.54 -44.06 -22.12
C ALA A 256 11.18 -44.50 -22.72
N PRO A 257 11.05 -44.60 -24.05
CA PRO A 257 9.86 -45.13 -24.73
C PRO A 257 10.02 -46.60 -25.20
N LEU A 258 8.92 -47.37 -25.21
CA LEU A 258 8.85 -48.71 -25.81
C LEU A 258 8.35 -48.67 -27.28
N GLY A 259 8.77 -49.65 -28.09
CA GLY A 259 8.46 -49.76 -29.53
C GLY A 259 7.36 -50.77 -29.91
N ALA A 260 7.15 -50.98 -31.22
CA ALA A 260 6.10 -51.84 -31.79
C ALA A 260 6.60 -52.71 -32.98
N PRO A 261 6.03 -53.91 -33.23
CA PRO A 261 6.36 -54.79 -34.37
C PRO A 261 5.30 -54.84 -35.50
N ALA A 262 5.61 -55.55 -36.62
CA ALA A 262 4.79 -55.62 -37.86
C ALA A 262 5.01 -56.95 -38.66
N ILE A 263 4.85 -56.93 -40.02
CA ILE A 263 5.02 -58.02 -41.04
C ILE A 263 3.96 -59.18 -40.93
N LEU A 264 3.63 -60.09 -41.87
CA LEU A 264 4.08 -60.50 -43.23
C LEU A 264 2.88 -61.01 -44.13
N ASP A 265 3.11 -61.68 -45.28
CA ASP A 265 2.24 -61.67 -46.49
C ASP A 265 2.34 -62.96 -47.39
N LYS A 266 1.23 -63.41 -48.03
CA LYS A 266 1.13 -64.19 -49.34
C LYS A 266 1.75 -65.63 -49.47
N PRO A 267 1.88 -66.26 -50.69
CA PRO A 267 0.84 -66.80 -51.63
C PRO A 267 1.17 -68.24 -52.21
N VAL A 268 0.63 -68.66 -53.40
CA VAL A 268 1.27 -69.44 -54.54
C VAL A 268 0.37 -70.49 -55.32
N GLU A 269 0.20 -70.28 -56.65
CA GLU A 269 0.08 -71.21 -57.85
C GLU A 269 -0.84 -72.50 -57.88
N LYS A 270 -1.06 -73.29 -58.97
CA LYS A 270 -0.55 -73.39 -60.39
C LYS A 270 -1.59 -74.01 -61.40
N THR A 271 -1.25 -74.15 -62.70
CA THR A 271 -2.07 -74.66 -63.86
C THR A 271 -1.67 -76.11 -64.29
N PRO A 272 -2.31 -76.88 -65.27
CA PRO A 272 -2.38 -76.61 -66.74
C PRO A 272 -3.57 -77.26 -67.57
N PHE A 273 -3.37 -77.35 -68.91
CA PHE A 273 -4.21 -77.64 -70.11
C PHE A 273 -4.48 -79.17 -70.47
N PRO A 274 -4.93 -79.60 -71.70
CA PRO A 274 -6.15 -79.34 -72.53
C PRO A 274 -6.79 -80.63 -73.20
N MET A 275 -7.63 -80.46 -74.26
CA MET A 275 -8.02 -81.38 -75.39
C MET A 275 -9.53 -81.80 -75.51
N PRO A 276 -10.08 -82.12 -76.72
CA PRO A 276 -11.45 -81.67 -77.08
C PRO A 276 -12.46 -82.69 -77.68
N THR A 277 -13.71 -82.21 -77.88
CA THR A 277 -14.79 -82.71 -78.79
C THR A 277 -15.49 -84.04 -78.41
N PRO A 278 -16.77 -84.32 -78.79
CA PRO A 278 -17.52 -83.85 -79.97
C PRO A 278 -18.79 -83.01 -79.71
N VAL A 279 -19.51 -82.67 -80.80
CA VAL A 279 -20.56 -81.64 -80.85
C VAL A 279 -21.92 -82.14 -80.35
N SER A 280 -22.54 -81.31 -79.49
CA SER A 280 -23.95 -81.39 -79.12
C SER A 280 -24.51 -79.97 -78.90
N LYS A 281 -25.83 -79.81 -78.73
CA LYS A 281 -26.40 -78.50 -78.37
C LYS A 281 -26.05 -78.17 -76.91
N PRO A 282 -25.24 -77.13 -76.66
CA PRO A 282 -24.67 -76.90 -75.35
C PRO A 282 -25.75 -76.59 -74.30
N CYS A 283 -25.51 -77.00 -73.06
CA CYS A 283 -26.25 -76.53 -71.90
C CYS A 283 -26.20 -75.00 -71.86
N PRO A 284 -27.33 -74.29 -71.71
CA PRO A 284 -27.35 -72.82 -71.68
C PRO A 284 -26.76 -72.23 -70.38
N GLY A 285 -26.50 -73.05 -69.37
CA GLY A 285 -26.16 -72.60 -68.02
C GLY A 285 -27.37 -72.08 -67.24
N PHE A 286 -27.16 -71.76 -65.96
CA PHE A 286 -28.17 -71.13 -65.11
C PHE A 286 -28.10 -69.61 -65.23
N HIS A 287 -29.14 -68.98 -65.79
CA HIS A 287 -29.22 -67.52 -65.91
C HIS A 287 -29.40 -66.89 -64.52
N LEU A 288 -28.33 -66.26 -64.02
CA LEU A 288 -28.36 -65.50 -62.78
C LEU A 288 -29.03 -64.14 -63.01
N LYS A 289 -30.35 -64.09 -62.78
CA LYS A 289 -31.15 -62.87 -62.90
C LYS A 289 -30.96 -61.96 -61.68
N PHE A 290 -30.57 -60.72 -61.93
CA PHE A 290 -30.65 -59.61 -60.98
C PHE A 290 -31.98 -58.86 -61.13
N ARG A 291 -32.44 -58.20 -60.06
CA ARG A 291 -33.73 -57.51 -60.02
C ARG A 291 -33.61 -56.09 -60.62
N ASN A 292 -34.70 -55.56 -61.16
CA ASN A 292 -34.81 -54.19 -61.71
C ASN A 292 -33.82 -53.86 -62.86
N GLU A 293 -33.47 -54.84 -63.71
CA GLU A 293 -32.58 -54.66 -64.89
C GLU A 293 -31.21 -54.01 -64.57
N LYS A 294 -30.79 -54.09 -63.30
CA LYS A 294 -29.46 -53.69 -62.85
C LYS A 294 -28.40 -54.51 -63.58
N SER A 295 -27.39 -53.84 -64.17
CA SER A 295 -26.33 -54.52 -64.90
C SER A 295 -25.67 -55.61 -64.06
N ALA A 296 -25.57 -56.80 -64.65
CA ALA A 296 -25.09 -57.98 -63.94
C ALA A 296 -23.60 -57.80 -63.54
N PHE A 297 -22.85 -57.02 -64.32
CA PHE A 297 -21.47 -56.62 -64.03
C PHE A 297 -21.32 -55.70 -62.81
N ASP A 298 -22.38 -55.03 -62.37
CA ASP A 298 -22.31 -54.11 -61.24
C ASP A 298 -22.78 -54.74 -59.91
N GLU A 299 -23.55 -55.83 -60.00
CA GLU A 299 -24.14 -56.53 -58.85
C GLU A 299 -23.50 -57.91 -58.54
N TYR A 300 -22.77 -58.53 -59.46
CA TYR A 300 -22.06 -59.80 -59.18
C TYR A 300 -20.78 -59.61 -58.36
N SER A 301 -20.59 -60.41 -57.31
CA SER A 301 -19.44 -60.32 -56.38
C SER A 301 -18.15 -60.98 -56.92
N PHE A 302 -17.58 -60.49 -58.03
CA PHE A 302 -16.44 -61.15 -58.73
C PHE A 302 -15.27 -61.59 -57.84
N GLN A 303 -14.91 -60.80 -56.82
CA GLN A 303 -13.81 -61.12 -55.91
C GLN A 303 -13.99 -62.46 -55.17
N ILE A 304 -15.21 -63.02 -55.12
CA ILE A 304 -15.48 -64.29 -54.48
C ILE A 304 -14.78 -65.47 -55.20
N HIS A 305 -14.59 -65.40 -56.52
CA HIS A 305 -13.81 -66.38 -57.28
C HIS A 305 -12.33 -66.40 -56.88
N ALA A 306 -11.79 -65.26 -56.41
CA ALA A 306 -10.41 -65.16 -55.93
C ALA A 306 -10.25 -65.55 -54.44
N LYS A 307 -11.36 -65.80 -53.72
CA LYS A 307 -11.35 -66.19 -52.29
C LYS A 307 -11.97 -67.55 -51.99
N LYS A 308 -12.69 -68.15 -52.94
CA LYS A 308 -13.29 -69.48 -52.83
C LYS A 308 -13.27 -70.18 -54.19
N THR A 309 -12.88 -71.45 -54.19
CA THR A 309 -13.12 -72.38 -55.30
C THR A 309 -14.63 -72.58 -55.45
N LEU A 310 -15.25 -71.92 -56.42
CA LEU A 310 -16.68 -72.03 -56.67
C LEU A 310 -16.97 -73.24 -57.57
N PRO A 311 -18.04 -74.02 -57.32
CA PRO A 311 -18.43 -75.13 -58.18
C PRO A 311 -19.07 -74.68 -59.52
N TRP A 312 -18.88 -73.43 -59.96
CA TRP A 312 -19.30 -72.93 -61.27
C TRP A 312 -18.30 -71.95 -61.90
N ASN A 313 -18.24 -72.00 -63.23
CA ASN A 313 -17.66 -71.01 -64.11
C ASN A 313 -18.72 -69.97 -64.51
N LEU A 314 -18.25 -68.80 -64.98
CA LEU A 314 -19.08 -67.66 -65.35
C LEU A 314 -18.99 -67.43 -66.87
N LYS A 315 -20.13 -67.26 -67.54
CA LYS A 315 -20.20 -66.87 -68.95
C LYS A 315 -21.12 -65.65 -69.12
N THR A 316 -20.70 -64.70 -69.95
CA THR A 316 -21.49 -63.53 -70.38
C THR A 316 -22.19 -63.79 -71.70
N GLU A 317 -23.37 -63.20 -71.87
CA GLU A 317 -24.01 -63.01 -73.17
C GLU A 317 -24.73 -61.64 -73.14
N GLY A 318 -24.05 -60.62 -73.66
CA GLY A 318 -24.39 -59.22 -73.34
C GLY A 318 -24.29 -58.96 -71.82
N ASP A 319 -25.30 -58.29 -71.28
CA ASP A 319 -25.43 -57.97 -69.84
C ASP A 319 -26.05 -59.11 -69.00
N ARG A 320 -26.14 -60.33 -69.54
CA ARG A 320 -26.68 -61.51 -68.83
C ARG A 320 -25.56 -62.43 -68.37
N PHE A 321 -25.57 -62.77 -67.08
CA PHE A 321 -24.68 -63.79 -66.52
C PHE A 321 -25.33 -65.17 -66.49
N PHE A 322 -24.59 -66.15 -66.98
CA PHE A 322 -24.94 -67.56 -66.94
C PHE A 322 -23.88 -68.32 -66.14
N LEU A 323 -24.32 -69.04 -65.11
CA LEU A 323 -23.46 -69.88 -64.28
C LEU A 323 -23.43 -71.30 -64.86
N TYR A 324 -22.23 -71.80 -65.11
CA TYR A 324 -22.00 -73.15 -65.66
C TYR A 324 -21.34 -73.99 -64.58
N SER A 325 -22.03 -75.00 -64.06
CA SER A 325 -21.45 -75.90 -63.06
C SER A 325 -20.14 -76.50 -63.57
N THR A 326 -19.16 -76.67 -62.68
CA THR A 326 -17.92 -77.42 -62.96
C THR A 326 -18.22 -78.88 -63.33
N THR A 327 -19.33 -79.44 -62.85
CA THR A 327 -19.89 -80.75 -63.24
C THR A 327 -21.07 -80.61 -64.22
N CYS A 328 -21.09 -79.54 -65.02
CA CYS A 328 -22.05 -79.39 -66.11
C CYS A 328 -21.84 -80.53 -67.11
N SER A 329 -22.88 -81.29 -67.41
CA SER A 329 -22.79 -82.38 -68.40
C SER A 329 -22.40 -81.91 -69.80
N GLY A 330 -22.55 -80.62 -70.11
CA GLY A 330 -22.34 -80.03 -71.43
C GLY A 330 -23.60 -79.98 -72.30
N PHE A 331 -24.62 -80.78 -72.03
CA PHE A 331 -25.83 -80.93 -72.87
C PHE A 331 -27.05 -80.21 -72.26
N THR A 332 -27.92 -79.63 -73.09
CA THR A 332 -29.25 -79.17 -72.65
C THR A 332 -30.11 -80.35 -72.19
N LYS A 333 -31.00 -80.14 -71.20
CA LYS A 333 -32.12 -81.07 -70.99
C LYS A 333 -33.07 -81.01 -72.20
N LEU A 334 -33.50 -82.17 -72.67
CA LEU A 334 -34.65 -82.31 -73.57
C LEU A 334 -35.89 -82.50 -72.69
N SER A 335 -36.85 -81.55 -72.75
CA SER A 335 -38.12 -81.73 -72.05
C SER A 335 -38.91 -82.86 -72.69
N LYS A 336 -39.30 -83.86 -71.89
CA LYS A 336 -40.20 -84.96 -72.31
C LYS A 336 -41.69 -84.64 -72.15
N LYS A 337 -42.06 -83.38 -71.87
CA LYS A 337 -43.44 -82.86 -71.95
C LYS A 337 -43.45 -81.53 -72.74
N GLY A 338 -44.50 -81.31 -73.50
CA GLY A 338 -44.48 -80.42 -74.67
C GLY A 338 -44.57 -78.91 -74.43
N LYS A 339 -44.40 -78.16 -75.52
CA LYS A 339 -44.66 -76.71 -75.71
C LYS A 339 -43.71 -75.68 -75.07
N GLU A 340 -42.53 -76.05 -74.58
CA GLU A 340 -41.39 -75.11 -74.52
C GLU A 340 -40.39 -75.37 -75.67
N LYS A 341 -39.93 -74.29 -76.33
CA LYS A 341 -38.85 -74.31 -77.34
C LYS A 341 -37.49 -73.84 -76.80
N THR A 342 -37.43 -73.42 -75.54
CA THR A 342 -36.23 -72.94 -74.86
C THR A 342 -35.34 -74.10 -74.38
N PRO A 343 -34.01 -74.05 -74.59
CA PRO A 343 -33.11 -75.02 -73.97
C PRO A 343 -33.12 -74.84 -72.45
N GLN A 344 -33.09 -75.94 -71.71
CA GLN A 344 -33.15 -75.98 -70.25
C GLN A 344 -31.82 -76.49 -69.67
N PRO A 345 -31.29 -75.92 -68.57
CA PRO A 345 -29.99 -76.30 -68.03
C PRO A 345 -29.94 -77.77 -67.56
N CYS A 346 -28.76 -78.37 -67.67
CA CYS A 346 -28.48 -79.67 -67.06
C CYS A 346 -28.69 -79.62 -65.53
N THR A 347 -28.88 -80.77 -64.87
CA THR A 347 -29.24 -80.81 -63.44
C THR A 347 -28.23 -80.08 -62.56
N SER A 348 -26.93 -80.30 -62.79
CA SER A 348 -25.85 -79.65 -62.04
C SER A 348 -25.83 -78.13 -62.20
N CYS A 349 -26.19 -77.59 -63.37
CA CYS A 349 -26.38 -76.14 -63.54
C CYS A 349 -27.66 -75.65 -62.88
N SER A 350 -28.77 -76.39 -62.99
CA SER A 350 -30.06 -76.02 -62.39
C SER A 350 -29.97 -75.89 -60.86
N MET A 351 -29.21 -76.77 -60.20
CA MET A 351 -28.98 -76.76 -58.75
C MET A 351 -28.13 -75.56 -58.27
N LEU A 352 -27.54 -74.76 -59.17
CA LEU A 352 -26.86 -73.52 -58.79
C LEU A 352 -27.85 -72.44 -58.31
N ASN A 353 -29.15 -72.56 -58.59
CA ASN A 353 -30.17 -71.67 -58.02
C ASN A 353 -30.17 -71.70 -56.49
N ASP A 354 -30.02 -72.90 -55.92
CA ASP A 354 -30.19 -73.18 -54.50
C ASP A 354 -28.85 -73.21 -53.74
N HIS A 355 -27.74 -72.99 -54.46
CA HIS A 355 -26.41 -72.97 -53.87
C HIS A 355 -26.27 -71.75 -52.94
N ASN A 356 -25.92 -71.99 -51.67
CA ASN A 356 -25.89 -70.96 -50.61
C ASN A 356 -25.17 -69.65 -50.98
N ILE A 357 -24.00 -69.73 -51.65
CA ILE A 357 -23.27 -68.56 -52.15
C ILE A 357 -24.04 -67.80 -53.25
N VAL A 358 -24.70 -68.49 -54.18
CA VAL A 358 -25.48 -67.86 -55.27
C VAL A 358 -26.73 -67.18 -54.69
N MET A 359 -27.44 -67.85 -53.77
CA MET A 359 -28.52 -67.23 -53.01
C MET A 359 -28.02 -66.00 -52.22
N GLY A 360 -26.84 -66.09 -51.59
CA GLY A 360 -26.22 -64.97 -50.90
C GLY A 360 -25.82 -63.81 -51.80
N ILE A 361 -25.37 -64.06 -53.04
CA ILE A 361 -25.10 -63.02 -54.04
C ILE A 361 -26.40 -62.32 -54.44
N ARG A 362 -27.47 -63.09 -54.72
CA ARG A 362 -28.80 -62.54 -55.03
C ARG A 362 -29.33 -61.68 -53.89
N HIS A 363 -29.36 -62.22 -52.67
CA HIS A 363 -29.83 -61.49 -51.49
C HIS A 363 -29.02 -60.20 -51.25
N ARG A 364 -27.68 -60.23 -51.38
CA ARG A 364 -26.88 -59.01 -51.26
C ARG A 364 -27.11 -58.01 -52.39
N SER A 365 -27.41 -58.44 -53.62
CA SER A 365 -27.75 -57.52 -54.73
C SER A 365 -29.15 -56.88 -54.61
N GLU A 366 -30.02 -57.46 -53.78
CA GLU A 366 -31.32 -56.89 -53.41
C GLU A 366 -31.20 -55.86 -52.28
N LEU A 367 -30.12 -55.89 -51.50
CA LEU A 367 -29.81 -54.89 -50.47
C LEU A 367 -29.05 -53.69 -51.06
N ASP A 368 -29.68 -52.52 -51.06
CA ASP A 368 -29.08 -51.28 -51.58
C ASP A 368 -27.84 -50.80 -50.80
N ASN A 369 -27.60 -51.33 -49.60
CA ASN A 369 -26.30 -51.24 -48.91
C ASN A 369 -25.97 -52.59 -48.27
N ALA A 370 -24.73 -53.05 -48.40
CA ALA A 370 -24.21 -54.15 -47.59
C ALA A 370 -23.95 -53.70 -46.14
N HIS A 371 -23.99 -54.63 -45.19
CA HIS A 371 -23.66 -54.34 -43.79
C HIS A 371 -22.17 -53.96 -43.65
N ASP A 372 -21.81 -53.02 -42.76
CA ASP A 372 -20.46 -52.46 -42.66
C ASP A 372 -19.37 -53.49 -42.29
N SER A 373 -19.75 -54.64 -41.71
CA SER A 373 -18.83 -55.76 -41.43
C SER A 373 -18.71 -56.79 -42.57
N THR A 374 -19.39 -56.59 -43.71
CA THR A 374 -19.35 -57.53 -44.85
C THR A 374 -17.95 -57.57 -45.47
N PRO A 375 -17.24 -58.71 -45.50
CA PRO A 375 -15.88 -58.75 -46.04
C PRO A 375 -15.87 -58.44 -47.54
N TRP A 376 -14.93 -57.58 -47.97
CA TRP A 376 -14.82 -57.06 -49.35
C TRP A 376 -15.03 -58.07 -50.48
N GLY A 377 -14.56 -59.32 -50.29
CA GLY A 377 -14.70 -60.40 -51.28
C GLY A 377 -16.13 -60.84 -51.58
N PHE A 378 -17.11 -60.41 -50.77
CA PHE A 378 -18.54 -60.68 -50.96
C PHE A 378 -19.34 -59.47 -51.44
N LEU A 379 -18.72 -58.30 -51.58
CA LEU A 379 -19.36 -57.08 -52.07
C LEU A 379 -19.47 -57.07 -53.60
N SER A 380 -20.51 -56.44 -54.14
CA SER A 380 -20.58 -56.12 -55.57
C SER A 380 -19.76 -54.87 -55.93
N PRO A 381 -19.35 -54.67 -57.20
CA PRO A 381 -18.70 -53.43 -57.66
C PRO A 381 -19.50 -52.16 -57.35
N ARG A 382 -20.83 -52.20 -57.38
CA ARG A 382 -21.71 -51.14 -56.87
C ARG A 382 -21.48 -50.90 -55.36
N GLN A 383 -21.59 -51.95 -54.55
CA GLN A 383 -21.46 -51.84 -53.09
C GLN A 383 -20.07 -51.36 -52.65
N MET A 384 -19.01 -51.79 -53.34
CA MET A 384 -17.65 -51.28 -53.11
C MET A 384 -17.54 -49.78 -53.42
N ARG A 385 -18.16 -49.30 -54.51
CA ARG A 385 -18.21 -47.86 -54.84
C ARG A 385 -19.06 -47.06 -53.83
N GLN A 386 -20.14 -47.63 -53.29
CA GLN A 386 -20.92 -47.01 -52.21
C GLN A 386 -20.14 -46.93 -50.89
N ALA A 387 -19.48 -48.01 -50.47
CA ALA A 387 -18.64 -48.05 -49.28
C ALA A 387 -17.48 -47.04 -49.38
N LEU A 388 -16.83 -46.94 -50.55
CA LEU A 388 -15.81 -45.93 -50.82
C LEU A 388 -16.38 -44.51 -50.70
N ARG A 389 -17.54 -44.21 -51.31
CA ARG A 389 -18.21 -42.90 -51.17
C ARG A 389 -18.53 -42.56 -49.70
N LYS A 390 -19.06 -43.52 -48.94
CA LYS A 390 -19.33 -43.38 -47.49
C LYS A 390 -18.05 -43.01 -46.73
N LYS A 391 -16.93 -43.70 -47.00
CA LYS A 391 -15.63 -43.42 -46.36
C LYS A 391 -15.00 -42.11 -46.83
N THR A 392 -15.16 -41.70 -48.09
CA THR A 392 -14.73 -40.38 -48.57
C THR A 392 -15.51 -39.25 -47.88
N ASN A 393 -16.83 -39.37 -47.78
CA ASN A 393 -17.66 -38.38 -47.08
C ASN A 393 -17.32 -38.31 -45.59
N GLU A 394 -17.06 -39.45 -44.94
CA GLU A 394 -16.58 -39.51 -43.56
C GLU A 394 -15.20 -38.85 -43.41
N ASN A 395 -14.25 -39.09 -44.33
CA ASN A 395 -12.94 -38.47 -44.32
C ASN A 395 -13.01 -36.94 -44.47
N VAL A 396 -13.88 -36.43 -45.36
CA VAL A 396 -14.15 -34.98 -45.51
C VAL A 396 -14.78 -34.41 -44.23
N ARG A 397 -15.77 -35.10 -43.64
CA ARG A 397 -16.40 -34.71 -42.37
C ARG A 397 -15.37 -34.60 -41.25
N LEU A 398 -14.52 -35.61 -41.08
CA LEU A 398 -13.47 -35.63 -40.05
C LEU A 398 -12.42 -34.53 -40.26
N LYS A 399 -12.03 -34.26 -41.51
CA LYS A 399 -11.16 -33.11 -41.85
C LYS A 399 -11.78 -31.77 -41.45
N LEU A 400 -13.08 -31.57 -41.67
CA LEU A 400 -13.78 -30.35 -41.27
C LEU A 400 -13.86 -30.18 -39.75
N TYR A 401 -14.08 -31.27 -38.98
CA TYR A 401 -13.99 -31.24 -37.52
C TYR A 401 -12.56 -30.88 -37.06
N ALA A 402 -11.55 -31.59 -37.55
CA ALA A 402 -10.15 -31.33 -37.20
C ALA A 402 -9.71 -29.88 -37.49
N LEU A 403 -10.13 -29.30 -38.63
CA LEU A 403 -9.89 -27.89 -38.94
C LEU A 403 -10.60 -26.93 -37.99
N ASN A 404 -11.84 -27.23 -37.59
CA ASN A 404 -12.58 -26.42 -36.63
C ASN A 404 -12.01 -26.51 -35.21
N ASP A 405 -11.57 -27.69 -34.78
CA ASP A 405 -10.94 -27.86 -33.47
C ASP A 405 -9.53 -27.26 -33.43
N ALA A 406 -8.75 -27.37 -34.51
CA ALA A 406 -7.50 -26.63 -34.66
C ALA A 406 -7.72 -25.10 -34.58
N ARG A 407 -8.80 -24.56 -35.16
CA ARG A 407 -9.19 -23.14 -34.99
C ARG A 407 -9.53 -22.81 -33.53
N LYS A 408 -10.31 -23.64 -32.83
CA LYS A 408 -10.63 -23.46 -31.39
C LYS A 408 -9.37 -23.48 -30.52
N ILE A 409 -8.48 -24.45 -30.73
CA ILE A 409 -7.21 -24.59 -30.02
C ILE A 409 -6.32 -23.36 -30.28
N ARG A 410 -6.20 -22.90 -31.53
CA ARG A 410 -5.43 -21.68 -31.86
C ARG A 410 -5.97 -20.44 -31.15
N VAL A 411 -7.30 -20.28 -31.02
CA VAL A 411 -7.90 -19.18 -30.26
C VAL A 411 -7.62 -19.33 -28.76
N ARG A 412 -7.84 -20.52 -28.17
CA ARG A 412 -7.53 -20.79 -26.76
C ARG A 412 -6.06 -20.53 -26.42
N ASN A 413 -5.14 -20.97 -27.27
CA ASN A 413 -3.70 -20.73 -27.11
C ASN A 413 -3.33 -19.24 -27.20
N ARG A 414 -4.01 -18.45 -28.05
CA ARG A 414 -3.84 -16.98 -28.11
C ARG A 414 -4.29 -16.31 -26.80
N HIS A 415 -5.39 -16.76 -26.19
CA HIS A 415 -5.83 -16.27 -24.88
C HIS A 415 -4.90 -16.73 -23.76
N LEU A 416 -4.42 -17.97 -23.75
CA LEU A 416 -3.47 -18.50 -22.77
C LEU A 416 -2.11 -17.75 -22.84
N SER A 417 -1.63 -17.44 -24.05
CA SER A 417 -0.47 -16.56 -24.29
C SER A 417 -0.68 -15.14 -23.73
N ALA A 418 -1.91 -14.62 -23.77
CA ALA A 418 -2.22 -13.31 -23.19
C ALA A 418 -2.28 -13.36 -21.66
N TRP A 419 -2.90 -14.39 -21.07
CA TRP A 419 -2.87 -14.61 -19.61
C TRP A 419 -1.46 -14.81 -19.07
N LYS A 420 -0.60 -15.56 -19.77
CA LYS A 420 0.83 -15.67 -19.41
C LYS A 420 1.55 -14.33 -19.44
N ARG A 421 1.33 -13.51 -20.48
CA ARG A 421 1.91 -12.15 -20.54
C ARG A 421 1.37 -11.22 -19.45
N LEU A 422 0.08 -11.31 -19.13
CA LEU A 422 -0.54 -10.53 -18.07
C LEU A 422 0.08 -10.87 -16.71
N SER A 423 0.24 -12.17 -16.41
CA SER A 423 0.94 -12.63 -15.20
C SER A 423 2.41 -12.18 -15.16
N MET A 424 3.13 -12.22 -16.29
CA MET A 424 4.52 -11.73 -16.35
C MET A 424 4.63 -10.22 -16.16
N ALA A 425 3.70 -9.41 -16.66
CA ALA A 425 3.68 -7.96 -16.44
C ALA A 425 3.42 -7.64 -14.95
N ILE A 426 2.35 -8.25 -14.38
CA ILE A 426 2.00 -8.18 -12.95
C ILE A 426 3.20 -8.54 -12.04
N GLY A 427 4.02 -9.52 -12.43
CA GLY A 427 5.17 -9.99 -11.66
C GLY A 427 6.51 -9.31 -11.96
N ARG A 428 6.58 -8.34 -12.87
CA ARG A 428 7.84 -7.66 -13.27
C ARG A 428 7.80 -6.14 -13.16
N GLU A 429 6.63 -5.53 -13.30
CA GLU A 429 6.49 -4.08 -13.37
C GLU A 429 5.92 -3.53 -12.06
N ASP A 430 6.58 -2.51 -11.49
CA ASP A 430 6.01 -1.73 -10.39
C ASP A 430 4.85 -0.87 -10.92
N ILE A 431 3.63 -1.38 -10.73
CA ILE A 431 2.38 -0.78 -11.19
C ILE A 431 1.58 -0.30 -9.97
N PRO A 432 1.64 1.00 -9.62
CA PRO A 432 0.87 1.56 -8.52
C PRO A 432 -0.62 1.24 -8.62
N ARG A 433 -1.17 0.66 -7.55
CA ARG A 433 -2.59 0.28 -7.41
C ARG A 433 -3.11 -0.68 -8.51
N ILE A 434 -2.29 -1.66 -8.89
CA ILE A 434 -2.66 -2.74 -9.81
C ILE A 434 -3.96 -3.49 -9.41
N ARG A 435 -4.23 -3.65 -8.10
CA ARG A 435 -5.50 -4.19 -7.57
C ARG A 435 -6.71 -3.36 -8.03
N SER A 436 -6.63 -2.04 -7.91
CA SER A 436 -7.68 -1.11 -8.35
C SER A 436 -7.86 -1.12 -9.87
N LEU A 437 -6.77 -1.28 -10.63
CA LEU A 437 -6.81 -1.45 -12.09
C LEU A 437 -7.55 -2.73 -12.47
N MET A 438 -7.15 -3.88 -11.92
CA MET A 438 -7.78 -5.16 -12.21
C MET A 438 -9.26 -5.18 -11.80
N ALA A 439 -9.59 -4.65 -10.63
CA ALA A 439 -10.98 -4.51 -10.17
C ALA A 439 -11.82 -3.55 -11.03
N ALA A 440 -11.21 -2.55 -11.68
CA ALA A 440 -11.89 -1.69 -12.65
C ALA A 440 -12.11 -2.40 -14.00
N GLN A 441 -11.10 -3.10 -14.53
CA GLN A 441 -11.22 -3.84 -15.80
C GLN A 441 -12.18 -5.03 -15.69
N HIS A 442 -12.22 -5.71 -14.54
CA HIS A 442 -13.15 -6.79 -14.27
C HIS A 442 -14.62 -6.30 -14.23
N ARG A 443 -14.91 -5.21 -13.50
CA ARG A 443 -16.24 -4.57 -13.50
C ARG A 443 -16.65 -4.03 -14.87
N ALA A 444 -15.69 -3.65 -15.71
CA ALA A 444 -15.93 -3.23 -17.09
C ALA A 444 -16.01 -4.40 -18.09
N GLY A 445 -16.07 -5.67 -17.64
CA GLY A 445 -16.16 -6.86 -18.50
C GLY A 445 -15.01 -7.00 -19.51
N SER A 446 -13.86 -6.39 -19.23
CA SER A 446 -12.81 -6.15 -20.23
C SER A 446 -12.02 -7.42 -20.58
N SER A 447 -11.61 -7.53 -21.84
CA SER A 447 -10.83 -8.69 -22.30
C SER A 447 -9.41 -8.71 -21.72
N VAL A 448 -8.79 -9.89 -21.65
CA VAL A 448 -7.39 -10.04 -21.21
C VAL A 448 -6.40 -9.21 -22.06
N PHE A 449 -6.70 -8.97 -23.34
CA PHE A 449 -5.90 -8.10 -24.21
C PHE A 449 -6.06 -6.61 -23.84
N THR A 450 -7.26 -6.22 -23.41
CA THR A 450 -7.57 -4.88 -22.89
C THR A 450 -6.92 -4.67 -21.52
N MET A 451 -6.91 -5.69 -20.66
CA MET A 451 -6.21 -5.66 -19.37
C MET A 451 -4.70 -5.45 -19.55
N LEU A 452 -4.07 -6.18 -20.48
CA LEU A 452 -2.68 -5.96 -20.89
C LEU A 452 -2.44 -4.51 -21.34
N GLU A 453 -3.20 -4.02 -22.33
CA GLU A 453 -3.05 -2.65 -22.85
C GLU A 453 -3.19 -1.56 -21.75
N LYS A 454 -4.00 -1.81 -20.72
CA LYS A 454 -4.14 -0.90 -19.56
C LYS A 454 -2.99 -1.03 -18.57
N ILE A 455 -2.37 -2.20 -18.43
CA ILE A 455 -1.19 -2.43 -17.61
C ILE A 455 0.06 -1.86 -18.27
N ASP A 456 0.29 -2.09 -19.57
CA ASP A 456 1.38 -1.48 -20.34
C ASP A 456 1.34 0.06 -20.18
N LYS A 457 0.13 0.64 -20.24
CA LYS A 457 -0.10 2.08 -20.03
C LYS A 457 0.05 2.53 -18.57
N ALA A 458 -0.16 1.66 -17.59
CA ALA A 458 0.01 1.96 -16.17
C ALA A 458 1.48 1.89 -15.73
N ALA A 459 2.24 0.90 -16.21
CA ALA A 459 3.69 0.82 -16.04
C ALA A 459 4.40 2.03 -16.68
N CYS A 460 3.97 2.42 -17.90
CA CYS A 460 4.39 3.68 -18.55
C CYS A 460 3.86 4.96 -17.85
N ARG A 461 3.13 4.86 -16.73
CA ARG A 461 2.47 5.95 -15.98
C ARG A 461 1.50 6.83 -16.79
N ALA A 462 1.18 6.44 -18.02
CA ALA A 462 0.23 7.11 -18.92
C ALA A 462 -1.25 6.83 -18.58
N TYR A 463 -1.51 5.86 -17.70
CA TYR A 463 -2.82 5.54 -17.15
C TYR A 463 -2.74 5.31 -15.64
N SER A 464 -3.70 5.84 -14.89
CA SER A 464 -3.85 5.57 -13.45
C SER A 464 -5.32 5.21 -13.14
N PRO A 465 -5.58 4.14 -12.38
CA PRO A 465 -6.94 3.67 -12.12
C PRO A 465 -7.69 4.65 -11.20
N ARG A 466 -8.83 5.18 -11.69
CA ARG A 466 -9.73 6.04 -10.91
C ARG A 466 -10.62 5.19 -10.00
N GLY A 467 -10.56 5.44 -8.69
CA GLY A 467 -11.34 4.74 -7.67
C GLY A 467 -10.45 4.32 -6.50
N TYR A 468 -10.66 4.95 -5.34
CA TYR A 468 -9.86 4.77 -4.12
C TYR A 468 -10.72 4.12 -3.03
N GLU A 469 -10.12 3.30 -2.18
CA GLU A 469 -10.77 2.71 -1.00
C GLU A 469 -10.70 3.70 0.19
N ALA A 470 -11.54 3.55 1.22
CA ALA A 470 -11.53 4.47 2.38
C ALA A 470 -10.13 4.54 3.04
N ALA A 471 -9.49 3.38 3.21
CA ALA A 471 -8.12 3.26 3.70
C ALA A 471 -7.06 3.96 2.83
N ASP A 472 -7.30 4.14 1.52
CA ASP A 472 -6.39 4.94 0.68
C ASP A 472 -6.46 6.43 1.05
N PHE A 473 -7.66 6.95 1.32
CA PHE A 473 -7.87 8.33 1.76
C PHE A 473 -7.34 8.55 3.18
N GLU A 474 -7.60 7.64 4.11
CA GLU A 474 -7.08 7.69 5.49
C GLU A 474 -5.55 7.68 5.50
N ARG A 475 -4.91 6.80 4.72
CA ARG A 475 -3.45 6.76 4.55
C ARG A 475 -2.92 8.06 3.93
N ALA A 476 -3.56 8.58 2.87
CA ALA A 476 -3.17 9.84 2.25
C ALA A 476 -3.29 11.03 3.21
N PHE A 477 -4.30 11.03 4.07
CA PHE A 477 -4.53 12.07 5.08
C PHE A 477 -3.50 11.99 6.21
N LEU A 478 -3.18 10.79 6.70
CA LEU A 478 -2.16 10.57 7.72
C LEU A 478 -0.78 11.04 7.20
N ILE A 479 -0.41 10.67 5.97
CA ILE A 479 0.82 11.14 5.32
C ILE A 479 0.81 12.67 5.17
N TYR A 480 -0.32 13.26 4.75
CA TYR A 480 -0.48 14.72 4.65
C TYR A 480 -0.39 15.45 6.00
N LYS A 481 -0.83 14.82 7.09
CA LYS A 481 -0.79 15.38 8.45
C LYS A 481 0.59 15.27 9.10
N LEU A 482 1.31 14.17 8.89
CA LEU A 482 2.63 13.93 9.50
C LEU A 482 3.78 14.51 8.66
N GLY A 483 3.79 14.23 7.34
CA GLY A 483 4.84 14.67 6.41
C GLY A 483 4.47 15.91 5.57
N GLY A 484 3.31 16.52 5.85
CA GLY A 484 2.85 17.72 5.16
C GLY A 484 2.52 17.51 3.68
N ARG A 485 2.48 18.62 2.92
CA ARG A 485 2.20 18.58 1.49
C ARG A 485 3.22 17.77 0.70
N ALA A 486 4.52 17.93 0.98
CA ALA A 486 5.58 17.28 0.22
C ALA A 486 5.48 15.75 0.29
N ALA A 487 5.31 15.18 1.49
CA ALA A 487 5.16 13.73 1.63
C ALA A 487 3.89 13.19 0.96
N ALA A 488 2.77 13.93 1.00
CA ALA A 488 1.53 13.51 0.35
C ALA A 488 1.59 13.62 -1.18
N ASP A 489 2.25 14.66 -1.72
CA ASP A 489 2.49 14.78 -3.16
C ASP A 489 3.48 13.70 -3.65
N ILE A 490 4.49 13.32 -2.85
CA ILE A 490 5.38 12.17 -3.11
C ILE A 490 4.59 10.85 -3.07
N ALA A 491 3.76 10.62 -2.05
CA ALA A 491 2.94 9.40 -1.93
C ALA A 491 1.94 9.26 -3.09
N HIS A 492 1.37 10.38 -3.56
CA HIS A 492 0.52 10.40 -4.75
C HIS A 492 1.28 9.95 -6.02
N GLN A 493 2.55 10.36 -6.18
CA GLN A 493 3.38 10.04 -7.35
C GLN A 493 4.07 8.66 -7.30
N SER A 494 4.28 8.10 -6.10
CA SER A 494 4.98 6.82 -5.88
C SER A 494 4.02 5.68 -5.57
N LEU A 495 3.19 5.83 -4.53
CA LEU A 495 2.23 4.82 -4.05
C LEU A 495 0.86 4.94 -4.75
N GLY A 496 0.64 5.99 -5.53
CA GLY A 496 -0.61 6.24 -6.24
C GLY A 496 -1.79 6.65 -5.34
N THR A 497 -1.54 7.07 -4.10
CA THR A 497 -2.57 7.49 -3.12
C THR A 497 -3.43 8.63 -3.68
N PRO A 498 -4.68 8.83 -3.19
CA PRO A 498 -5.50 9.96 -3.60
C PRO A 498 -4.81 11.31 -3.32
N SER A 499 -5.02 12.29 -4.21
CA SER A 499 -4.43 13.62 -4.06
C SER A 499 -4.97 14.32 -2.81
N ILE A 500 -4.22 15.30 -2.31
CA ILE A 500 -4.56 16.06 -1.10
C ILE A 500 -5.99 16.65 -1.18
N ASP A 501 -6.38 17.19 -2.33
CA ASP A 501 -7.69 17.82 -2.50
C ASP A 501 -8.82 16.81 -2.72
N ALA A 502 -8.54 15.59 -3.20
CA ALA A 502 -9.52 14.51 -3.18
C ALA A 502 -9.73 14.00 -1.75
N THR A 503 -8.62 13.84 -1.01
CA THR A 503 -8.60 13.38 0.38
C THR A 503 -9.31 14.34 1.33
N LYS A 504 -9.08 15.65 1.22
CA LYS A 504 -9.80 16.70 1.96
C LYS A 504 -11.29 16.79 1.64
N ARG A 505 -11.75 16.24 0.51
CA ARG A 505 -13.17 16.15 0.14
C ARG A 505 -13.82 14.84 0.58
N HIS A 506 -13.04 13.78 0.79
CA HIS A 506 -13.54 12.50 1.27
C HIS A 506 -13.57 12.43 2.80
N ILE A 507 -12.50 12.84 3.47
CA ILE A 507 -12.44 12.85 4.93
C ILE A 507 -13.11 14.13 5.44
N ILE A 508 -14.34 13.97 5.95
CA ILE A 508 -15.13 15.02 6.57
C ILE A 508 -14.56 15.32 7.96
N THR A 509 -13.57 16.22 8.02
CA THR A 509 -13.15 16.81 9.30
C THR A 509 -14.01 18.03 9.62
N SER A 510 -14.70 18.02 10.75
CA SER A 510 -15.25 19.24 11.37
C SER A 510 -14.07 20.08 11.90
N PRO A 511 -13.77 21.26 11.34
CA PRO A 511 -12.69 22.09 11.85
C PRO A 511 -13.16 22.89 13.07
N ILE A 512 -12.25 23.07 14.03
CA ILE A 512 -12.44 23.97 15.15
C ILE A 512 -12.35 25.42 14.63
N HIS A 513 -13.31 26.24 15.02
CA HIS A 513 -13.37 27.66 14.70
C HIS A 513 -12.51 28.46 15.68
N ALA A 514 -11.69 29.37 15.17
CA ALA A 514 -11.00 30.37 15.98
C ALA A 514 -11.86 31.64 16.07
N SER A 515 -11.98 32.21 17.27
CA SER A 515 -12.74 33.43 17.51
C SER A 515 -11.98 34.64 16.96
N SER A 516 -12.68 35.52 16.23
CA SER A 516 -12.14 36.77 15.70
C SER A 516 -11.93 37.84 16.78
N GLY A 517 -12.66 37.73 17.90
CA GLY A 517 -12.54 38.57 19.08
C GLY A 517 -12.70 37.78 20.39
N PHE A 518 -13.55 38.29 21.29
CA PHE A 518 -13.92 37.54 22.51
C PHE A 518 -14.86 36.38 22.14
N PRO A 519 -14.60 35.13 22.57
CA PRO A 519 -15.38 33.97 22.14
C PRO A 519 -16.84 34.03 22.59
N THR A 520 -17.74 33.54 21.74
CA THR A 520 -19.17 33.41 22.08
C THR A 520 -19.53 31.99 22.55
N LEU A 521 -20.57 31.85 23.38
CA LEU A 521 -21.03 30.53 23.84
C LEU A 521 -21.44 29.57 22.68
N PRO A 522 -22.03 30.04 21.56
CA PRO A 522 -22.24 29.20 20.39
C PRO A 522 -20.96 28.72 19.70
N GLU A 523 -19.92 29.56 19.59
CA GLU A 523 -18.61 29.14 19.05
C GLU A 523 -17.99 28.04 19.91
N LEU A 524 -17.94 28.27 21.22
CA LEU A 524 -17.40 27.30 22.19
C LEU A 524 -18.17 25.99 22.12
N SER A 525 -19.50 26.03 22.08
CA SER A 525 -20.36 24.84 22.02
C SER A 525 -20.24 24.08 20.69
N SER A 526 -20.10 24.80 19.57
CA SER A 526 -19.85 24.22 18.24
C SER A 526 -18.50 23.50 18.20
N ASN A 527 -17.45 24.15 18.71
CA ASN A 527 -16.12 23.56 18.83
C ASN A 527 -16.11 22.35 19.78
N LEU A 528 -16.83 22.41 20.91
CA LEU A 528 -16.98 21.29 21.83
C LEU A 528 -17.72 20.11 21.19
N ALA A 529 -18.77 20.35 20.38
CA ALA A 529 -19.45 19.30 19.63
C ALA A 529 -18.59 18.71 18.49
N ALA A 530 -17.71 19.51 17.87
CA ALA A 530 -16.73 19.02 16.89
C ALA A 530 -15.60 18.21 17.54
N CYS A 531 -15.14 18.61 18.73
CA CYS A 531 -14.12 17.90 19.51
C CYS A 531 -14.66 16.65 20.19
N TYR A 532 -15.89 16.68 20.70
CA TYR A 532 -16.54 15.62 21.48
C TYR A 532 -17.92 15.32 20.88
N PRO A 533 -17.98 14.72 19.67
CA PRO A 533 -19.25 14.35 19.06
C PRO A 533 -20.04 13.42 19.98
N PRO A 534 -21.38 13.52 20.04
CA PRO A 534 -22.19 12.59 20.81
C PRO A 534 -21.88 11.16 20.38
N ARG A 535 -21.48 10.30 21.33
CA ARG A 535 -21.32 8.88 21.05
C ARG A 535 -22.65 8.34 20.56
N ALA A 536 -22.68 7.81 19.34
CA ALA A 536 -23.84 7.09 18.85
C ALA A 536 -24.12 5.92 19.80
N ASN A 537 -25.33 5.87 20.36
CA ASN A 537 -25.72 4.79 21.26
C ASN A 537 -25.79 3.50 20.43
N GLY A 538 -24.70 2.73 20.41
CA GLY A 538 -24.69 1.38 19.90
C GLY A 538 -25.74 0.54 20.66
N PRO A 539 -26.47 -0.36 20.00
CA PRO A 539 -27.63 -1.04 20.58
C PRO A 539 -27.29 -2.07 21.68
N ASP A 540 -26.03 -2.12 22.14
CA ASP A 540 -25.47 -3.23 22.93
C ASP A 540 -24.57 -2.75 24.09
N VAL A 541 -24.84 -1.55 24.63
CA VAL A 541 -24.18 -1.07 25.86
C VAL A 541 -24.95 -1.58 27.07
N VAL A 542 -24.47 -2.70 27.62
CA VAL A 542 -24.90 -3.22 28.94
C VAL A 542 -24.89 -2.11 29.98
N VAL A 543 -25.95 -2.02 30.79
CA VAL A 543 -26.16 -0.97 31.80
C VAL A 543 -25.24 -1.19 33.02
N THR A 544 -23.94 -1.02 32.79
CA THR A 544 -22.97 -0.77 33.86
C THR A 544 -23.31 0.57 34.53
N PRO A 545 -23.14 0.70 35.87
CA PRO A 545 -23.41 1.96 36.55
C PRO A 545 -22.50 3.06 35.99
N ARG A 546 -23.11 4.12 35.45
CA ARG A 546 -22.43 5.26 34.81
C ARG A 546 -21.39 5.88 35.74
N ARG A 547 -20.12 5.49 35.56
CA ARG A 547 -18.99 6.03 36.32
C ARG A 547 -18.69 7.43 35.81
N ILE A 548 -18.89 8.43 36.66
CA ILE A 548 -18.57 9.82 36.34
C ILE A 548 -17.08 9.90 35.95
N ARG A 549 -16.81 10.40 34.74
CA ARG A 549 -15.45 10.64 34.24
C ARG A 549 -14.98 12.04 34.64
N GLY A 550 -13.74 12.16 35.10
CA GLY A 550 -13.15 13.46 35.38
C GLY A 550 -12.75 14.19 34.09
N MET A 551 -12.69 15.51 34.15
CA MET A 551 -12.14 16.34 33.07
C MET A 551 -11.23 17.43 33.64
N THR A 552 -10.26 17.84 32.82
CA THR A 552 -9.39 19.00 33.07
C THR A 552 -9.57 20.00 31.93
N MET A 553 -9.66 21.29 32.26
CA MET A 553 -9.65 22.39 31.27
C MET A 553 -8.29 23.08 31.31
N GLU A 554 -7.58 23.10 30.18
CA GLU A 554 -6.17 23.51 30.10
C GLU A 554 -6.06 24.86 29.37
N VAL A 555 -5.37 25.85 29.96
CA VAL A 555 -5.30 27.23 29.43
C VAL A 555 -3.88 27.80 29.41
N ASP A 556 -3.38 28.10 28.21
CA ASP A 556 -2.06 28.69 27.97
C ASP A 556 -2.05 29.66 26.75
N GLU A 557 -0.96 30.39 26.55
CA GLU A 557 -0.74 31.23 25.36
C GLU A 557 0.41 30.75 24.46
N LEU A 558 0.07 30.42 23.21
CA LEU A 558 1.05 30.12 22.16
C LEU A 558 1.52 31.41 21.46
N LYS A 559 2.83 31.57 21.23
CA LYS A 559 3.31 32.65 20.34
C LYS A 559 3.05 32.26 18.89
N ILE A 560 2.26 33.08 18.21
CA ILE A 560 1.91 32.93 16.79
C ILE A 560 2.70 33.91 15.91
N GLN A 561 2.60 33.73 14.58
CA GLN A 561 3.04 34.72 13.60
C GLN A 561 2.06 35.90 13.59
N ASP A 562 2.58 37.12 13.69
CA ASP A 562 1.78 38.35 13.76
C ASP A 562 1.24 38.72 12.37
N ARG A 563 0.12 38.11 11.98
CA ARG A 563 -0.46 38.21 10.63
C ARG A 563 -1.98 38.00 10.61
N LEU A 564 -2.69 38.91 9.95
CA LEU A 564 -4.13 38.76 9.66
C LEU A 564 -4.41 37.61 8.69
N ARG A 565 -5.52 36.91 8.90
CA ARG A 565 -6.02 35.80 8.06
C ARG A 565 -7.53 35.91 7.90
N TRP A 566 -8.02 36.00 6.67
CA TRP A 566 -9.45 35.83 6.40
C TRP A 566 -9.83 34.34 6.48
N ASP A 567 -10.87 34.03 7.25
CA ASP A 567 -11.54 32.73 7.22
C ASP A 567 -12.76 32.79 6.27
N PRO A 568 -12.75 32.06 5.14
CA PRO A 568 -13.87 32.05 4.21
C PRO A 568 -15.12 31.34 4.74
N ARG A 569 -15.08 30.63 5.88
CA ARG A 569 -16.26 29.97 6.47
C ARG A 569 -17.12 30.92 7.29
N SER A 570 -16.50 31.73 8.14
CA SER A 570 -17.17 32.77 8.93
C SER A 570 -17.24 34.13 8.24
N ASN A 571 -16.53 34.31 7.11
CA ASN A 571 -16.21 35.59 6.48
C ASN A 571 -15.42 36.57 7.38
N HIS A 572 -14.87 36.12 8.51
CA HIS A 572 -14.19 37.00 9.47
C HIS A 572 -12.66 37.07 9.28
N ILE A 573 -12.09 38.19 9.71
CA ILE A 573 -10.65 38.45 9.79
C ILE A 573 -10.15 38.00 11.17
N LEU A 574 -9.30 36.98 11.16
CA LEU A 574 -8.60 36.41 12.31
C LEU A 574 -7.20 37.03 12.45
N GLY A 575 -6.60 36.90 13.64
CA GLY A 575 -5.28 37.46 13.98
C GLY A 575 -5.34 38.81 14.71
N VAL A 576 -6.55 39.36 14.89
CA VAL A 576 -6.82 40.44 15.84
C VAL A 576 -6.84 39.86 17.26
N CYS A 577 -6.52 40.67 18.27
CA CYS A 577 -6.54 40.28 19.67
C CYS A 577 -7.87 40.65 20.34
N ARG A 578 -8.40 39.78 21.22
CA ARG A 578 -9.72 39.93 21.87
C ARG A 578 -9.88 41.29 22.57
N GLU A 579 -8.79 41.86 23.06
CA GLU A 579 -8.78 43.11 23.85
C GLU A 579 -9.05 44.33 22.98
N HIS A 580 -8.62 44.31 21.71
CA HIS A 580 -8.80 45.41 20.76
C HIS A 580 -9.89 45.11 19.71
N ALA A 581 -10.32 43.86 19.56
CA ALA A 581 -11.37 43.43 18.62
C ALA A 581 -12.67 44.25 18.76
N ALA A 582 -13.06 44.64 19.98
CA ALA A 582 -14.23 45.49 20.22
C ALA A 582 -13.95 47.00 20.02
N SER A 583 -12.69 47.43 20.02
CA SER A 583 -12.28 48.80 19.70
C SER A 583 -12.06 49.02 18.21
N CYS A 584 -11.95 47.94 17.42
CA CYS A 584 -12.09 47.99 15.98
C CYS A 584 -13.56 48.29 15.64
N SER A 585 -13.92 49.57 15.49
CA SER A 585 -15.26 50.02 15.06
C SER A 585 -15.63 49.63 13.62
N LEU A 586 -14.82 48.78 12.99
CA LEU A 586 -15.03 48.17 11.68
C LEU A 586 -15.41 46.72 11.93
N ALA A 587 -16.45 46.23 11.26
CA ALA A 587 -16.82 44.83 11.33
C ALA A 587 -15.59 43.96 11.02
N LEU A 588 -15.35 42.95 11.86
CA LEU A 588 -14.32 41.94 11.58
C LEU A 588 -14.73 41.02 10.41
N GLU A 589 -15.98 41.11 9.94
CA GLU A 589 -16.41 40.61 8.65
C GLU A 589 -15.67 41.33 7.50
N PHE A 590 -15.11 40.57 6.56
CA PHE A 590 -14.48 41.12 5.37
C PHE A 590 -15.53 41.60 4.36
N GLN A 591 -15.67 42.92 4.20
CA GLN A 591 -16.52 43.53 3.18
C GLN A 591 -15.70 44.33 2.14
N SER A 592 -14.51 44.83 2.49
CA SER A 592 -13.62 45.58 1.61
C SER A 592 -12.15 45.52 2.03
N ILE A 593 -11.23 45.76 1.07
CA ILE A 593 -9.79 45.78 1.36
C ILE A 593 -9.37 46.95 2.27
N VAL A 594 -10.12 48.06 2.25
CA VAL A 594 -9.86 49.26 3.07
C VAL A 594 -10.06 48.96 4.56
N GLN A 595 -11.04 48.11 4.92
CA GLN A 595 -11.19 47.63 6.29
C GLN A 595 -9.99 46.78 6.72
N ALA A 596 -9.42 45.96 5.83
CA ALA A 596 -8.25 45.14 6.15
C ALA A 596 -6.98 45.97 6.39
N ASP A 597 -6.79 47.06 5.64
CA ASP A 597 -5.70 48.03 5.89
C ASP A 597 -5.88 48.75 7.26
N ALA A 598 -7.10 49.16 7.61
CA ALA A 598 -7.37 49.78 8.92
C ALA A 598 -7.26 48.79 10.11
N ILE A 599 -7.61 47.52 9.91
CA ILE A 599 -7.42 46.45 10.91
C ILE A 599 -5.91 46.11 11.06
N LEU A 600 -5.09 46.37 10.03
CA LEU A 600 -3.63 46.25 10.11
C LEU A 600 -3.03 47.23 11.14
N GLU A 601 -3.57 48.44 11.26
CA GLU A 601 -3.16 49.43 12.28
C GLU A 601 -3.55 48.98 13.71
N CYS A 602 -4.56 48.12 13.83
CA CYS A 602 -5.00 47.53 15.10
C CYS A 602 -4.19 46.29 15.52
N LEU A 603 -3.26 45.78 14.69
CA LEU A 603 -2.38 44.67 15.07
C LEU A 603 -1.39 45.06 16.17
N LYS A 604 -1.57 44.50 17.37
CA LYS A 604 -0.59 44.54 18.46
C LYS A 604 -0.20 43.12 18.87
N THR A 605 1.02 42.72 18.49
CA THR A 605 1.78 41.54 18.97
C THR A 605 0.94 40.34 19.39
N GLY A 606 0.65 39.43 18.43
CA GLY A 606 -0.22 38.29 18.64
C GLY A 606 0.41 37.18 19.47
N LEU A 607 -0.26 36.86 20.57
CA LEU A 607 -0.34 35.51 21.13
C LEU A 607 -1.70 34.90 20.76
N ALA A 608 -1.82 33.58 20.79
CA ALA A 608 -3.10 32.90 20.81
C ALA A 608 -3.31 32.28 22.20
N THR A 609 -4.31 32.75 22.94
CA THR A 609 -4.82 31.97 24.10
C THR A 609 -5.57 30.77 23.53
N VAL A 610 -5.18 29.58 24.00
CA VAL A 610 -5.85 28.32 23.67
C VAL A 610 -6.45 27.76 24.94
N ILE A 611 -7.72 27.36 24.86
CA ILE A 611 -8.40 26.59 25.90
C ILE A 611 -8.69 25.21 25.32
N GLY A 612 -8.16 24.18 25.96
CA GLY A 612 -8.44 22.78 25.67
C GLY A 612 -9.16 22.08 26.81
N ALA A 613 -9.69 20.90 26.51
CA ALA A 613 -10.20 19.98 27.51
C ALA A 613 -9.70 18.57 27.25
N SER A 614 -9.39 17.84 28.32
CA SER A 614 -9.01 16.42 28.33
C SER A 614 -9.97 15.64 29.24
N ILE A 615 -10.31 14.40 28.88
CA ILE A 615 -11.11 13.49 29.72
C ILE A 615 -10.15 12.53 30.42
N LEU A 616 -10.25 12.43 31.75
CA LEU A 616 -9.47 11.51 32.56
C LEU A 616 -9.99 10.07 32.33
N SER A 617 -9.35 9.38 31.38
CA SER A 617 -9.76 8.10 30.79
C SER A 617 -8.51 7.30 30.41
N ASP A 618 -8.61 5.98 30.41
CA ASP A 618 -7.53 5.08 29.96
C ASP A 618 -7.42 5.01 28.42
N ASP A 619 -8.43 5.53 27.69
CA ASP A 619 -8.40 5.69 26.23
C ASP A 619 -7.57 6.94 25.84
N PRO A 620 -6.45 6.78 25.11
CA PRO A 620 -5.61 7.91 24.67
C PRO A 620 -6.37 8.94 23.82
N ASN A 621 -7.45 8.54 23.13
CA ASN A 621 -8.27 9.47 22.36
C ASN A 621 -9.02 10.43 23.30
N ASP A 622 -9.71 9.90 24.31
CA ASP A 622 -10.43 10.67 25.34
C ASP A 622 -9.45 11.55 26.17
N TYR A 623 -8.25 11.02 26.48
CA TYR A 623 -7.23 11.72 27.28
C TYR A 623 -6.49 12.84 26.53
N THR A 624 -6.36 12.76 25.20
CA THR A 624 -5.68 13.80 24.40
C THR A 624 -6.43 15.12 24.46
N THR A 625 -5.79 16.18 24.96
CA THR A 625 -6.35 17.54 25.07
C THR A 625 -6.87 18.05 23.72
N ARG A 626 -8.18 18.27 23.62
CA ARG A 626 -8.85 18.79 22.41
C ARG A 626 -9.11 20.31 22.58
N PRO A 627 -8.51 21.19 21.76
CA PRO A 627 -8.72 22.64 21.87
C PRO A 627 -10.13 23.03 21.40
N PHE A 628 -10.83 23.83 22.19
CA PHE A 628 -12.20 24.28 21.89
C PHE A 628 -12.39 25.81 21.95
N ALA A 629 -11.44 26.56 22.52
CA ALA A 629 -11.32 28.00 22.29
C ALA A 629 -9.93 28.31 21.72
N ILE A 630 -9.88 29.08 20.63
CA ILE A 630 -8.65 29.58 20.02
C ILE A 630 -8.90 31.05 19.70
N LEU A 631 -8.19 31.97 20.37
CA LEU A 631 -8.45 33.40 20.29
C LEU A 631 -7.17 34.23 20.45
N GLY A 632 -7.06 35.32 19.70
CA GLY A 632 -5.91 36.22 19.79
C GLY A 632 -5.87 36.98 21.11
N SER A 633 -4.67 37.26 21.62
CA SER A 633 -4.44 38.13 22.77
C SER A 633 -3.16 38.94 22.64
N CYS A 634 -3.18 40.19 23.14
CA CYS A 634 -1.99 41.03 23.29
C CYS A 634 -1.51 41.15 24.76
N LYS A 635 -2.03 40.35 25.69
CA LYS A 635 -1.77 40.44 27.15
C LYS A 635 -2.06 41.81 27.78
N CYS A 636 -3.06 42.53 27.27
CA CYS A 636 -3.56 43.78 27.86
C CYS A 636 -4.87 43.62 28.65
N GLU A 637 -5.45 42.43 28.71
CA GLU A 637 -6.74 42.18 29.34
C GLU A 637 -6.73 42.41 30.86
N THR A 638 -7.91 42.69 31.45
CA THR A 638 -8.06 42.79 32.89
C THR A 638 -8.19 41.42 33.55
N VAL A 639 -8.14 41.38 34.89
CA VAL A 639 -8.43 40.14 35.65
C VAL A 639 -9.88 39.72 35.44
N GLN A 640 -10.80 40.68 35.31
CA GLN A 640 -12.22 40.48 35.07
C GLN A 640 -12.50 39.89 33.69
N ASP A 641 -11.74 40.29 32.66
CA ASP A 641 -11.84 39.71 31.31
C ASP A 641 -11.35 38.26 31.28
N GLN A 642 -10.25 37.96 31.97
CA GLN A 642 -9.76 36.59 32.17
C GLN A 642 -10.78 35.75 32.95
N GLU A 643 -11.37 36.30 34.02
CA GLU A 643 -12.39 35.60 34.81
C GLU A 643 -13.64 35.29 33.97
N ARG A 644 -14.14 36.27 33.21
CA ARG A 644 -15.25 36.08 32.28
C ARG A 644 -14.95 35.00 31.24
N LEU A 645 -13.76 35.05 30.61
CA LEU A 645 -13.34 34.06 29.61
C LEU A 645 -13.33 32.64 30.18
N LEU A 646 -12.72 32.48 31.36
CA LEU A 646 -12.61 31.19 32.04
C LEU A 646 -13.97 30.65 32.52
N ARG A 647 -14.84 31.51 33.07
CA ARG A 647 -16.21 31.13 33.45
C ARG A 647 -17.00 30.65 32.24
N GLN A 648 -17.10 31.46 31.18
CA GLN A 648 -17.85 31.09 29.97
C GLN A 648 -17.31 29.83 29.28
N ALA A 649 -15.98 29.61 29.28
CA ALA A 649 -15.38 28.38 28.78
C ALA A 649 -15.72 27.15 29.65
N SER A 650 -15.66 27.29 30.98
CA SER A 650 -16.01 26.21 31.91
C SER A 650 -17.51 25.86 31.88
N GLU A 651 -18.38 26.87 31.77
CA GLU A 651 -19.83 26.71 31.65
C GLU A 651 -20.20 25.97 30.36
N ALA A 652 -19.65 26.40 29.21
CA ALA A 652 -19.84 25.71 27.93
C ALA A 652 -19.33 24.26 27.97
N LEU A 653 -18.15 24.02 28.57
CA LEU A 653 -17.57 22.69 28.71
C LEU A 653 -18.47 21.78 29.54
N ILE A 654 -18.86 22.20 30.75
CA ILE A 654 -19.76 21.46 31.65
C ILE A 654 -21.09 21.15 30.95
N SER A 655 -21.75 22.16 30.36
CA SER A 655 -23.03 21.96 29.67
C SER A 655 -22.93 21.00 28.49
N SER A 656 -21.83 21.04 27.72
CA SER A 656 -21.65 20.15 26.56
C SER A 656 -21.41 18.68 26.94
N GLN A 657 -20.78 18.41 28.08
CA GLN A 657 -20.38 17.05 28.49
C GLN A 657 -21.26 16.44 29.59
N GLN A 658 -22.22 17.20 30.12
CA GLN A 658 -23.20 16.70 31.11
C GLN A 658 -23.94 15.43 30.63
N ALA A 659 -24.25 15.33 29.34
CA ALA A 659 -24.91 14.16 28.75
C ALA A 659 -24.00 12.91 28.62
N GLN A 660 -22.68 13.06 28.80
CA GLN A 660 -21.68 12.00 28.70
C GLN A 660 -21.13 11.53 30.07
N ASP A 661 -21.83 11.92 31.15
CA ASP A 661 -21.45 11.68 32.56
C ASP A 661 -20.02 12.17 32.90
N CYS A 662 -19.60 13.29 32.31
CA CYS A 662 -18.31 13.91 32.62
C CYS A 662 -18.45 15.10 33.56
N ARG A 663 -17.50 15.26 34.50
CA ARG A 663 -17.46 16.34 35.49
C ARG A 663 -16.09 17.04 35.46
N LEU A 664 -16.09 18.37 35.36
CA LEU A 664 -14.87 19.19 35.36
C LEU A 664 -14.29 19.24 36.78
N TYR A 665 -13.09 18.70 36.99
CA TYR A 665 -12.43 18.66 38.30
C TYR A 665 -11.46 19.82 38.53
N CYS A 666 -10.74 20.24 37.50
CA CYS A 666 -9.76 21.31 37.60
C CYS A 666 -9.62 22.17 36.34
N ILE A 667 -9.21 23.42 36.52
CA ILE A 667 -8.71 24.29 35.45
C ILE A 667 -7.19 24.48 35.63
N ALA A 668 -6.41 24.01 34.66
CA ALA A 668 -4.95 24.00 34.66
C ALA A 668 -4.35 25.20 33.89
N SER A 669 -3.21 25.71 34.35
CA SER A 669 -2.63 26.98 33.89
C SER A 669 -1.12 27.09 34.14
N ASP A 670 -0.39 27.84 33.31
CA ASP A 670 1.00 28.27 33.56
C ASP A 670 1.15 29.15 34.82
N GLY A 671 0.03 29.65 35.33
CA GLY A 671 -0.07 30.50 36.51
C GLY A 671 0.39 31.93 36.30
N ASP A 672 0.18 32.52 35.10
CA ASP A 672 0.32 33.97 34.90
C ASP A 672 -0.36 34.79 36.01
N SER A 673 0.20 35.96 36.30
CA SER A 673 -0.26 36.91 37.33
C SER A 673 -1.75 37.27 37.25
N ARG A 674 -2.32 37.49 36.06
CA ARG A 674 -3.75 37.80 35.89
C ARG A 674 -4.59 36.55 35.89
N ARG A 675 -4.21 35.52 35.13
CA ARG A 675 -4.96 34.26 35.04
C ARG A 675 -5.06 33.57 36.41
N ARG A 676 -4.01 33.63 37.23
CA ARG A 676 -4.01 33.16 38.62
C ARG A 676 -5.03 33.88 39.50
N ARG A 677 -5.14 35.21 39.40
CA ARG A 677 -6.14 35.97 40.17
C ARG A 677 -7.57 35.65 39.74
N ALA A 678 -7.81 35.49 38.44
CA ALA A 678 -9.09 35.05 37.90
C ALA A 678 -9.45 33.64 38.38
N LEU A 679 -8.50 32.69 38.31
CA LEU A 679 -8.70 31.32 38.78
C LEU A 679 -8.99 31.25 40.29
N ILE A 680 -8.31 32.06 41.11
CA ILE A 680 -8.61 32.18 42.55
C ILE A 680 -10.07 32.65 42.78
N ALA A 681 -10.58 33.61 42.00
CA ALA A 681 -11.97 34.06 42.09
C ALA A 681 -13.01 33.03 41.60
N ILE A 682 -12.60 32.05 40.79
CA ILE A 682 -13.45 30.95 40.31
C ILE A 682 -13.42 29.75 41.27
N THR A 683 -12.25 29.44 41.83
CA THR A 683 -11.94 28.12 42.44
C THR A 683 -11.59 28.14 43.92
N LEU A 684 -11.48 29.30 44.58
CA LEU A 684 -11.25 29.39 46.02
C LEU A 684 -12.38 30.17 46.72
N THR A 685 -13.64 29.88 46.37
CA THR A 685 -14.82 30.63 46.84
C THR A 685 -15.30 30.12 48.20
N SER A 686 -15.68 28.83 48.28
CA SER A 686 -16.29 28.19 49.44
C SER A 686 -15.51 26.96 49.91
N THR A 687 -15.82 26.45 51.11
CA THR A 687 -15.33 25.14 51.57
C THR A 687 -16.32 24.06 51.11
N PRO A 688 -15.88 22.89 50.58
CA PRO A 688 -16.75 21.76 50.31
C PRO A 688 -17.58 21.34 51.53
N SER A 689 -18.76 20.78 51.27
CA SER A 689 -19.65 20.27 52.32
C SER A 689 -18.92 19.24 53.20
N PRO A 690 -19.12 19.24 54.53
CA PRO A 690 -18.59 18.19 55.41
C PRO A 690 -19.00 16.76 55.05
N MET A 691 -20.08 16.59 54.26
CA MET A 691 -20.52 15.30 53.70
C MET A 691 -19.81 14.91 52.39
N SER A 692 -18.92 15.76 51.87
CA SER A 692 -18.16 15.47 50.66
C SER A 692 -17.06 14.45 50.92
N LYS A 693 -16.87 13.53 49.96
CA LYS A 693 -15.70 12.64 49.90
C LYS A 693 -14.39 13.44 49.87
N LEU A 694 -14.37 14.58 49.17
CA LEU A 694 -13.20 15.46 49.10
C LEU A 694 -12.90 16.11 50.46
N HIS A 695 -13.93 16.56 51.18
CA HIS A 695 -13.78 17.09 52.54
C HIS A 695 -13.25 16.04 53.50
N HIS A 696 -13.82 14.83 53.51
CA HIS A 696 -13.37 13.73 54.38
C HIS A 696 -11.90 13.35 54.13
N LEU A 697 -11.42 13.39 52.88
CA LEU A 697 -10.02 13.10 52.56
C LEU A 697 -9.08 14.23 53.00
N LEU A 698 -9.40 15.48 52.68
CA LEU A 698 -8.46 16.61 52.83
C LEU A 698 -8.52 17.31 54.21
N SER A 699 -9.64 17.24 54.94
CA SER A 699 -9.81 17.95 56.22
C SER A 699 -8.88 17.49 57.34
N SER A 700 -8.22 16.34 57.18
CA SER A 700 -7.17 15.84 58.09
C SER A 700 -5.82 16.55 57.92
N LEU A 701 -5.60 17.28 56.83
CA LEU A 701 -4.31 17.87 56.47
C LEU A 701 -4.13 19.26 57.11
N PRO A 702 -3.24 19.44 58.10
CA PRO A 702 -3.06 20.73 58.76
C PRO A 702 -2.54 21.79 57.77
N PHE A 703 -3.07 23.00 57.88
CA PHE A 703 -2.79 24.15 57.01
C PHE A 703 -3.16 23.97 55.52
N PHE A 704 -3.77 22.85 55.12
CA PHE A 704 -4.25 22.68 53.74
C PHE A 704 -5.43 23.64 53.46
N ASN A 705 -5.39 24.34 52.33
CA ASN A 705 -6.47 25.22 51.94
C ASN A 705 -7.65 24.41 51.39
N LEU A 706 -8.64 24.14 52.22
CA LEU A 706 -9.84 23.39 51.87
C LEU A 706 -10.80 24.15 50.92
N LYS A 707 -10.49 25.35 50.44
CA LYS A 707 -11.39 26.07 49.54
C LYS A 707 -11.41 25.48 48.12
N CYS A 708 -12.60 25.39 47.56
CA CYS A 708 -12.87 24.98 46.17
C CYS A 708 -13.87 25.96 45.52
N GLY A 709 -14.15 25.76 44.24
CA GLY A 709 -15.19 26.46 43.48
C GLY A 709 -16.56 25.79 43.60
N ASN A 710 -17.50 26.26 42.76
CA ASN A 710 -18.77 25.57 42.55
C ASN A 710 -18.51 24.14 42.05
N ASP A 711 -19.32 23.18 42.52
CA ASP A 711 -19.12 21.75 42.27
C ASP A 711 -17.69 21.25 42.56
N GLU A 712 -17.07 21.77 43.63
CA GLU A 712 -15.73 21.39 44.11
C GLU A 712 -14.58 21.69 43.12
N LEU A 713 -14.84 22.51 42.09
CA LEU A 713 -13.89 22.84 41.04
C LEU A 713 -12.59 23.46 41.59
N THR A 714 -11.46 22.86 41.24
CA THR A 714 -10.12 23.31 41.68
C THR A 714 -9.36 24.07 40.58
N CYS A 715 -8.29 24.77 40.95
CA CYS A 715 -7.29 25.26 39.99
C CYS A 715 -5.99 24.47 40.13
N ASP A 716 -5.36 24.16 39.00
CA ASP A 716 -3.99 23.64 38.93
C ASP A 716 -3.06 24.70 38.30
N PHE A 717 -1.83 24.77 38.81
CA PHE A 717 -0.80 25.67 38.34
C PHE A 717 0.48 24.86 38.13
N ASP A 718 0.93 24.71 36.87
CA ASP A 718 2.01 23.77 36.54
C ASP A 718 3.22 23.97 37.47
N TRP A 719 3.46 22.95 38.30
CA TRP A 719 4.55 22.95 39.27
C TRP A 719 5.91 23.14 38.60
N LYS A 720 6.08 22.72 37.33
CA LYS A 720 7.31 22.96 36.56
C LYS A 720 7.52 24.45 36.34
N HIS A 721 6.46 25.23 36.11
CA HIS A 721 6.53 26.70 36.03
C HIS A 721 6.84 27.34 37.39
N VAL A 722 6.36 26.76 38.50
CA VAL A 722 6.73 27.20 39.86
C VAL A 722 8.20 26.91 40.17
N LEU A 723 8.69 25.69 39.93
CA LEU A 723 10.08 25.31 40.21
C LEU A 723 11.07 25.98 39.24
N LYS A 724 10.71 26.20 37.97
CA LYS A 724 11.47 27.08 37.06
C LYS A 724 11.60 28.50 37.62
N ARG A 725 10.53 29.08 38.19
CA ARG A 725 10.61 30.39 38.85
C ARG A 725 11.58 30.35 40.04
N PHE A 726 11.55 29.33 40.90
CA PHE A 726 12.51 29.20 42.01
C PHE A 726 13.97 29.04 41.55
N ARG A 727 14.27 28.16 40.57
CA ARG A 727 15.61 28.07 39.96
C ARG A 727 16.05 29.44 39.41
N ASN A 728 15.21 30.09 38.63
CA ASN A 728 15.55 31.37 38.01
C ASN A 728 15.81 32.47 39.06
N THR A 729 15.04 32.54 40.15
CA THR A 729 15.33 33.44 41.27
C THR A 729 16.70 33.16 41.85
N LEU A 730 16.98 31.90 42.23
CA LEU A 730 18.23 31.46 42.85
C LEU A 730 19.48 31.72 41.98
N LEU A 731 19.36 31.59 40.66
CA LEU A 731 20.48 31.79 39.72
C LEU A 731 20.65 33.25 39.26
N TRP A 732 19.61 34.10 39.31
CA TRP A 732 19.70 35.50 38.89
C TRP A 732 19.80 36.51 40.03
N THR A 733 19.38 36.19 41.25
CA THR A 733 19.65 37.07 42.40
C THR A 733 21.09 36.86 42.88
N LEU A 734 21.95 37.88 42.70
CA LEU A 734 23.29 37.92 43.33
C LEU A 734 23.25 37.79 44.88
N LYS A 735 22.06 37.92 45.48
CA LYS A 735 21.79 37.75 46.91
C LYS A 735 21.35 36.33 47.30
N GLY A 736 21.11 35.43 46.33
CA GLY A 736 20.55 34.10 46.58
C GLY A 736 19.12 34.12 47.13
N MET A 737 18.78 33.11 47.93
CA MET A 737 17.56 33.02 48.74
C MET A 737 17.90 32.94 50.24
N THR A 738 16.94 33.21 51.11
CA THR A 738 17.10 33.04 52.57
C THR A 738 16.12 31.99 53.09
N LEU A 739 16.63 30.90 53.68
CA LEU A 739 15.83 29.87 54.34
C LEU A 739 16.14 29.90 55.84
N ASN A 740 15.11 30.02 56.68
CA ASN A 740 15.23 30.09 58.15
C ASN A 740 16.26 31.14 58.66
N GLY A 741 16.42 32.25 57.94
CA GLY A 741 17.41 33.30 58.24
C GLY A 741 18.79 33.11 57.60
N ILE A 742 19.05 31.95 56.99
CA ILE A 742 20.34 31.55 56.45
C ILE A 742 20.40 31.84 54.93
N PRO A 743 21.39 32.60 54.43
CA PRO A 743 21.51 32.92 53.01
C PRO A 743 22.15 31.78 52.21
N ILE A 744 21.46 31.32 51.17
CA ILE A 744 21.92 30.29 50.23
C ILE A 744 22.10 30.96 48.86
N SER A 745 23.35 31.10 48.43
CA SER A 745 23.72 31.64 47.11
C SER A 745 24.02 30.53 46.10
N MET A 746 24.16 30.91 44.83
CA MET A 746 24.71 30.04 43.78
C MET A 746 26.11 29.50 44.16
N SER A 747 26.97 30.29 44.82
CA SER A 747 28.30 29.85 45.22
C SER A 747 28.28 28.85 46.38
N THR A 748 27.40 29.01 47.37
CA THR A 748 27.16 28.01 48.42
C THR A 748 26.72 26.67 47.84
N LEU A 749 25.81 26.70 46.85
CA LEU A 749 25.35 25.50 46.16
C LEU A 749 26.43 24.86 45.28
N LYS A 750 27.19 25.65 44.51
CA LYS A 750 28.33 25.12 43.74
C LYS A 750 29.32 24.41 44.65
N PHE A 751 29.66 25.02 45.79
CA PHE A 751 30.54 24.43 46.79
C PHE A 751 30.02 23.06 47.27
N HIS A 752 28.77 22.97 47.73
CA HIS A 752 28.20 21.71 48.23
C HIS A 752 28.12 20.62 47.15
N LEU A 753 27.73 20.98 45.92
CA LEU A 753 27.66 20.04 44.79
C LEU A 753 29.05 19.45 44.47
N VAL A 754 30.08 20.31 44.37
CA VAL A 754 31.45 19.88 44.08
C VAL A 754 32.07 19.11 45.25
N ALA A 755 31.82 19.51 46.49
CA ALA A 755 32.25 18.79 47.69
C ALA A 755 31.65 17.37 47.77
N CYS A 756 30.46 17.15 47.21
CA CYS A 756 29.83 15.84 47.08
C CYS A 756 30.26 15.06 45.82
N GLY A 757 31.36 15.45 45.17
CA GLY A 757 31.96 14.73 44.05
C GLY A 757 31.42 15.10 42.66
N MET A 758 30.58 16.12 42.52
CA MET A 758 30.16 16.60 41.20
C MET A 758 31.33 17.29 40.47
N PRO A 759 31.63 16.95 39.20
CA PRO A 759 32.62 17.67 38.42
C PRO A 759 32.26 19.15 38.29
N GLU A 760 33.23 20.05 38.48
CA GLU A 760 32.97 21.51 38.53
C GLU A 760 32.25 22.04 37.29
N SER A 761 32.64 21.57 36.10
CA SER A 761 31.99 21.90 34.82
C SER A 761 30.54 21.44 34.72
N THR A 762 30.16 20.39 35.47
CA THR A 762 28.77 19.91 35.57
C THR A 762 27.96 20.77 36.55
N ALA A 763 28.56 21.18 37.67
CA ALA A 763 27.95 22.12 38.60
C ALA A 763 27.71 23.49 37.92
N ASP A 764 28.69 24.01 37.19
CA ASP A 764 28.54 25.24 36.40
C ASP A 764 27.47 25.11 35.30
N ALA A 765 27.39 23.95 34.62
CA ALA A 765 26.35 23.70 33.63
C ALA A 765 24.94 23.68 34.25
N LEU A 766 24.76 23.08 35.43
CA LEU A 766 23.46 23.04 36.15
C LEU A 766 23.05 24.42 36.72
N LEU A 767 24.03 25.21 37.14
CA LEU A 767 23.84 26.56 37.68
C LEU A 767 23.85 27.64 36.59
N ALA A 768 24.02 27.27 35.32
CA ALA A 768 24.04 28.21 34.21
C ALA A 768 22.69 28.95 34.05
N PRO A 769 22.71 30.28 33.85
CA PRO A 769 21.50 31.09 33.64
C PRO A 769 20.94 31.03 32.20
N ASN A 770 21.54 30.20 31.34
CA ASN A 770 21.43 30.26 29.87
C ASN A 770 20.01 30.03 29.34
N ASP A 771 19.33 28.98 29.80
CA ASP A 771 17.91 28.77 29.52
C ASP A 771 17.09 28.79 30.82
N LYS A 772 16.07 29.66 30.80
CA LYS A 772 15.09 29.90 31.86
C LYS A 772 13.85 29.01 31.74
N GLN A 773 13.66 28.34 30.59
CA GLN A 773 12.57 27.43 30.29
C GLN A 773 12.93 25.95 30.42
N ASP A 774 14.23 25.61 30.51
CA ASP A 774 14.69 24.24 30.69
C ASP A 774 14.19 23.64 32.03
N VAL A 775 13.26 22.69 31.89
CA VAL A 775 12.68 21.87 32.96
C VAL A 775 13.62 20.73 33.37
N VAL A 776 14.41 20.19 32.43
CA VAL A 776 15.34 19.06 32.67
C VAL A 776 16.51 19.51 33.53
N LEU A 777 17.12 20.66 33.23
CA LEU A 777 18.18 21.23 34.07
C LEU A 777 17.68 21.59 35.47
N MET A 778 16.45 22.10 35.57
CA MET A 778 15.77 22.38 36.85
C MET A 778 15.58 21.11 37.68
N ILE A 779 15.06 20.03 37.09
CA ILE A 779 14.88 18.75 37.78
C ILE A 779 16.24 18.13 38.15
N LYS A 780 17.24 18.18 37.26
CA LYS A 780 18.60 17.71 37.56
C LYS A 780 19.25 18.46 38.72
N LEU A 781 19.09 19.78 38.79
CA LEU A 781 19.60 20.59 39.90
C LEU A 781 18.92 20.21 41.22
N LEU A 782 17.58 20.12 41.25
CA LEU A 782 16.84 19.71 42.45
C LEU A 782 17.17 18.28 42.90
N HIS A 783 17.32 17.35 41.96
CA HIS A 783 17.74 15.98 42.27
C HIS A 783 19.18 15.94 42.82
N SER A 784 20.09 16.72 42.26
CA SER A 784 21.46 16.83 42.77
C SER A 784 21.49 17.40 44.19
N ILE A 785 20.62 18.38 44.50
CA ILE A 785 20.43 18.91 45.85
C ILE A 785 19.85 17.85 46.80
N SER A 786 18.88 17.03 46.34
CA SER A 786 18.28 15.96 47.16
C SER A 786 19.23 14.80 47.48
N LEU A 787 20.35 14.67 46.75
CA LEU A 787 21.36 13.64 46.96
C LEU A 787 22.52 14.10 47.87
N LEU A 788 22.53 15.35 48.35
CA LEU A 788 23.57 15.87 49.23
C LEU A 788 23.46 15.18 50.63
N PRO A 789 24.48 14.45 51.12
CA PRO A 789 24.40 13.66 52.37
C PRO A 789 24.56 14.54 53.63
N PRO A 790 23.72 14.42 54.67
CA PRO A 790 23.61 15.40 55.76
C PRO A 790 24.94 15.77 56.43
N ALA A 791 25.06 17.03 56.86
CA ALA A 791 26.30 17.58 57.42
C ALA A 791 26.85 16.77 58.60
N SER A 792 28.17 16.57 58.62
CA SER A 792 28.87 15.96 59.73
C SER A 792 28.96 16.92 60.92
N SER A 793 28.98 16.36 62.13
CA SER A 793 29.33 17.09 63.35
C SER A 793 30.76 17.69 63.31
N THR A 794 31.62 17.19 62.42
CA THR A 794 32.97 17.71 62.15
C THR A 794 33.03 18.83 61.12
N ASP A 795 31.93 19.10 60.39
CA ASP A 795 31.92 20.12 59.34
C ASP A 795 31.95 21.54 59.94
N SER A 796 32.42 22.52 59.15
CA SER A 796 32.40 23.92 59.61
C SER A 796 30.97 24.40 59.92
N PRO A 797 30.76 25.31 60.89
CA PRO A 797 29.42 25.82 61.21
C PRO A 797 28.68 26.44 60.01
N MET A 798 29.41 26.99 59.04
CA MET A 798 28.82 27.50 57.79
C MET A 798 28.29 26.38 56.88
N ILE A 799 29.00 25.24 56.82
CA ILE A 799 28.53 24.05 56.11
C ILE A 799 27.30 23.51 56.85
N GLN A 800 27.39 23.25 58.16
CA GLN A 800 26.27 22.76 58.98
C GLN A 800 25.01 23.63 58.88
N ALA A 801 25.17 24.96 58.77
CA ALA A 801 24.06 25.89 58.60
C ALA A 801 23.41 25.88 57.20
N THR A 802 24.14 25.50 56.15
CA THR A 802 23.69 25.61 54.74
C THR A 802 23.37 24.26 54.12
N ARG A 803 22.99 23.28 54.94
CA ARG A 803 23.00 21.84 54.64
C ARG A 803 21.69 21.10 54.87
#